data_AF-A2GCT2-F1
#
_entry.id   AF-A2GCT2-F1
#
_cell.length_a   1.000
_cell.length_b   1.000
_cell.length_c   1.000
_cell.angle_alpha   90.00
_cell.angle_beta   90.00
_cell.angle_gamma   90.00
#
_symmetry.space_group_name_H-M   'P 1'
#
loop_
_entity.id
_entity.type
_entity.pdbx_description
1 polymer ?
#
loop_
_entity_poly.entity_id
_entity_poly.type
_entity_poly.pdbx_seq_one_letter_code
_entity_poly.pdbx_strand_id
1 'polypeptide(L)'
;MGLSPSAHNPNKVKIQVQANTNAPDALIAPDLTEADPTQTLTMDLRILLKPIEIIPHQSRMKAIYNFSLFSSPVLPSRIKIKNLEDFKINYSQIAISRFGLGRVICFGHISTLTSCIPSIRKNALFMEKMLRWIGGPRPITRMLCLYNVDPQYHIMLRKNMEGLGFGIDIKDQINVYTENTIILVQTNKAPDPGLIEFVNLGGGLIVVGVDDPKITINDTLAKLGLCYLQYPHEFYDDESLADIVPNKKFEDLQDANLDVHIKALKTMYQQKPDAIDSIQTMATIVGEEIERASIINTNYAYDVCETFGPILHSMIQQGGWKYGDNQISATLTKLIVKAASVLPLSYFATYDFSGRFVGSSMNSDCQQVTVSLSFPDPGWYSTGLWIQPQYLSQVQFDQRVPNCQIIIGCHTFNAIDNEPPWKRFPIVSLRRQITDRFHEIATPYGGMVYFAPGESEIIEKNKSIHVTLSDAVKYPMMILGKPDSWKNTYTEDIPWGEIVTKTIIIAARTDQINMISDQEGQLSYIDSLIAPMVEVSGYTMSKKFRLVFDIEYPHTFMNSYPITIDINLHKKLLHSRELSQEIFEILAAIAYNTIDSTGLDKDLHNSIAYFLSFYSLTQQFGIENVKKAIKCESPGFKQMSEDLAVKPSIFTSALSEARAAQLNFDDDVTDVFITHLNLKSGIEVKLPNEKNNE
;
A
#
# COMPACT_ATOMS: atom_id res chain seq x y z
N MET A 1 32.29 -14.18 18.77
CA MET A 1 32.64 -13.75 20.15
C MET A 1 31.49 -12.91 20.67
N GLY A 2 31.04 -13.18 21.90
CA GLY A 2 29.74 -12.75 22.41
C GLY A 2 29.58 -11.22 22.52
N LEU A 3 28.42 -10.73 22.08
CA LEU A 3 27.97 -9.37 22.35
C LEU A 3 26.85 -9.47 23.40
N SER A 4 27.16 -9.05 24.62
CA SER A 4 26.16 -8.74 25.64
C SER A 4 25.33 -7.53 25.21
N PRO A 5 24.04 -7.43 25.59
CA PRO A 5 23.28 -6.21 25.40
C PRO A 5 23.93 -5.09 26.21
N SER A 6 24.28 -3.98 25.55
CA SER A 6 24.83 -2.82 26.24
C SER A 6 23.81 -2.30 27.26
N ALA A 7 24.29 -2.11 28.49
CA ALA A 7 23.50 -1.60 29.59
C ALA A 7 22.96 -0.20 29.27
N HIS A 8 21.67 0.00 29.53
CA HIS A 8 21.00 1.29 29.49
C HIS A 8 21.78 2.35 30.27
N ASN A 9 22.13 3.46 29.60
CA ASN A 9 22.59 4.67 30.24
C ASN A 9 21.36 5.51 30.65
N PRO A 10 21.07 5.70 31.96
CA PRO A 10 19.83 6.30 32.42
C PRO A 10 19.81 7.84 32.33
N ASN A 11 20.82 8.46 31.71
CA ASN A 11 20.95 9.91 31.58
C ASN A 11 20.71 10.44 30.16
N LYS A 12 19.74 9.87 29.43
CA LYS A 12 19.11 10.59 28.32
C LYS A 12 18.06 11.50 28.91
N VAL A 13 18.14 12.79 28.55
CA VAL A 13 17.10 13.79 28.80
C VAL A 13 15.76 13.12 28.57
N LYS A 14 15.01 12.88 29.65
CA LYS A 14 13.58 12.64 29.56
C LYS A 14 13.06 13.88 28.84
N ILE A 15 12.87 13.76 27.53
CA ILE A 15 11.70 14.39 26.95
C ILE A 15 10.59 13.74 27.74
N GLN A 16 10.15 14.43 28.80
CA GLN A 16 8.80 14.26 29.25
C GLN A 16 8.02 14.45 27.97
N VAL A 17 7.52 13.35 27.43
CA VAL A 17 6.24 13.38 26.75
C VAL A 17 5.29 13.87 27.84
N GLN A 18 5.29 15.18 28.09
CA GLN A 18 4.03 15.86 28.22
C GLN A 18 3.31 15.37 26.98
N ALA A 19 2.28 14.55 27.19
CA ALA A 19 1.31 14.26 26.17
C ALA A 19 1.06 15.60 25.49
N ASN A 20 1.64 15.78 24.30
CA ASN A 20 1.46 17.00 23.57
C ASN A 20 -0.03 16.91 23.25
N THR A 21 -0.83 17.71 23.95
CA THR A 21 -2.29 17.77 23.84
C THR A 21 -2.76 18.25 22.47
N ASN A 22 -1.85 18.24 21.49
CA ASN A 22 -2.01 18.58 20.09
C ASN A 22 -1.74 17.34 19.22
N ALA A 23 -2.29 16.19 19.61
CA ALA A 23 -2.77 15.25 18.59
C ALA A 23 -3.75 16.05 17.69
N PRO A 24 -3.75 15.89 16.36
CA PRO A 24 -4.79 16.50 15.53
C PRO A 24 -6.12 15.96 16.04
N ASP A 25 -6.88 16.80 16.76
CA ASP A 25 -8.09 16.48 17.52
C ASP A 25 -8.40 14.99 17.53
N ALA A 26 -7.78 14.25 18.45
CA ALA A 26 -8.37 12.99 18.85
C ALA A 26 -9.78 13.37 19.29
N LEU A 27 -10.76 13.10 18.42
CA LEU A 27 -12.19 13.27 18.70
C LEU A 27 -12.47 12.32 19.86
N ILE A 28 -12.22 12.82 21.07
CA ILE A 28 -12.72 12.24 22.30
C ILE A 28 -14.22 12.20 22.08
N ALA A 29 -14.78 10.99 21.95
CA ALA A 29 -16.21 10.79 21.95
C ALA A 29 -16.79 11.61 23.12
N PRO A 30 -17.72 12.55 22.88
CA PRO A 30 -18.19 13.41 23.95
C PRO A 30 -18.91 12.57 25.00
N ASP A 31 -18.76 13.01 26.24
CA ASP A 31 -19.40 12.54 27.47
C ASP A 31 -20.83 12.05 27.23
N LEU A 32 -20.96 10.77 26.83
CA LEU A 32 -22.20 10.04 26.93
C LEU A 32 -22.45 9.97 28.43
N THR A 33 -23.43 10.73 28.92
CA THR A 33 -24.04 10.62 30.26
C THR A 33 -23.71 9.27 30.91
N GLU A 34 -23.17 9.22 32.14
CA GLU A 34 -22.73 8.08 33.02
C GLU A 34 -23.02 6.59 32.65
N ALA A 35 -23.94 6.28 31.73
CA ALA A 35 -24.28 5.00 31.15
C ALA A 35 -23.33 4.52 30.03
N ASP A 36 -23.06 3.21 30.05
CA ASP A 36 -22.32 2.45 29.05
C ASP A 36 -22.93 2.60 27.62
N PRO A 37 -22.14 3.01 26.60
CA PRO A 37 -22.58 3.16 25.21
C PRO A 37 -23.24 1.88 24.66
N THR A 38 -22.74 0.71 25.05
CA THR A 38 -23.22 -0.61 24.63
C THR A 38 -24.63 -0.87 25.15
N GLN A 39 -24.91 -0.50 26.41
CA GLN A 39 -26.23 -0.62 27.02
C GLN A 39 -27.23 0.32 26.35
N THR A 40 -26.79 1.54 26.05
CA THR A 40 -27.61 2.55 25.37
C THR A 40 -28.04 2.09 23.98
N LEU A 41 -27.10 1.59 23.17
CA LEU A 41 -27.41 0.99 21.87
C LEU A 41 -28.32 -0.23 21.97
N THR A 42 -28.15 -1.06 23.00
CA THR A 42 -29.02 -2.21 23.23
C THR A 42 -30.47 -1.76 23.47
N MET A 43 -30.67 -0.66 24.20
CA MET A 43 -32.01 -0.07 24.37
C MET A 43 -32.55 0.50 23.06
N ASP A 44 -31.71 1.19 22.27
CA ASP A 44 -32.09 1.71 20.95
C ASP A 44 -32.56 0.61 20.00
N LEU A 45 -31.79 -0.47 19.90
CA LEU A 45 -32.15 -1.62 19.08
C LEU A 45 -33.48 -2.23 19.51
N ARG A 46 -33.76 -2.31 20.82
CA ARG A 46 -35.07 -2.78 21.32
C ARG A 46 -36.20 -1.84 20.91
N ILE A 47 -36.00 -0.52 21.00
CA ILE A 47 -36.98 0.49 20.62
C ILE A 47 -37.24 0.46 19.12
N LEU A 48 -36.21 0.31 18.31
CA LEU A 48 -36.32 0.14 16.87
C LEU A 48 -37.06 -1.17 16.59
N LEU A 49 -36.44 -2.31 16.89
CA LEU A 49 -36.82 -3.64 16.38
C LEU A 49 -38.09 -4.27 16.95
N LYS A 50 -38.60 -3.91 18.14
CA LYS A 50 -39.85 -4.50 18.67
C LYS A 50 -41.07 -3.58 18.43
N PRO A 51 -42.12 -3.94 17.66
CA PRO A 51 -42.43 -5.25 17.08
C PRO A 51 -42.27 -5.27 15.54
N ILE A 52 -41.15 -4.78 15.00
CA ILE A 52 -40.90 -4.86 13.55
C ILE A 52 -40.82 -6.33 13.15
N GLU A 53 -41.72 -6.76 12.29
CA GLU A 53 -41.74 -8.13 11.79
C GLU A 53 -40.94 -8.30 10.50
N ILE A 54 -40.90 -7.25 9.67
CA ILE A 54 -40.42 -7.29 8.29
C ILE A 54 -39.71 -5.98 7.95
N ILE A 55 -38.56 -6.07 7.28
CA ILE A 55 -37.85 -4.95 6.65
C ILE A 55 -37.73 -5.24 5.14
N PRO A 56 -38.06 -4.26 4.25
CA PRO A 56 -37.89 -4.42 2.81
C PRO A 56 -36.44 -4.69 2.42
N HIS A 57 -36.24 -5.69 1.54
CA HIS A 57 -34.93 -6.15 1.09
C HIS A 57 -34.80 -6.12 -0.44
N GLN A 58 -33.56 -6.05 -0.94
CA GLN A 58 -33.22 -6.15 -2.37
C GLN A 58 -31.87 -6.86 -2.56
N SER A 59 -31.63 -7.39 -3.75
CA SER A 59 -30.43 -8.16 -4.09
C SER A 59 -29.13 -7.37 -4.32
N ARG A 60 -29.17 -6.04 -4.21
CA ARG A 60 -28.01 -5.15 -4.41
C ARG A 60 -27.80 -4.24 -3.20
N MET A 61 -27.58 -4.85 -2.04
CA MET A 61 -27.23 -4.11 -0.83
C MET A 61 -25.72 -3.85 -0.78
N LYS A 62 -25.32 -2.68 -0.28
CA LYS A 62 -23.94 -2.47 0.19
C LYS A 62 -23.82 -2.92 1.64
N ALA A 63 -22.78 -3.67 1.96
CA ALA A 63 -22.41 -4.02 3.31
C ALA A 63 -21.91 -2.80 4.08
N ILE A 64 -22.33 -2.70 5.34
CA ILE A 64 -21.96 -1.67 6.30
C ILE A 64 -21.17 -2.34 7.42
N TYR A 65 -20.07 -1.70 7.79
CA TYR A 65 -19.15 -2.14 8.82
C TYR A 65 -19.35 -1.33 10.11
N ASN A 66 -19.36 -2.04 11.24
CA ASN A 66 -19.55 -1.50 12.58
C ASN A 66 -18.25 -1.67 13.35
N PHE A 67 -17.56 -0.57 13.68
CA PHE A 67 -16.21 -0.67 14.22
C PHE A 67 -16.00 0.09 15.52
N SER A 68 -17.04 0.73 16.05
CA SER A 68 -16.97 1.45 17.32
C SER A 68 -17.96 0.87 18.33
N LEU A 69 -17.65 1.03 19.62
CA LEU A 69 -18.53 0.66 20.74
C LEU A 69 -19.84 1.45 20.79
N PHE A 70 -19.94 2.55 20.04
CA PHE A 70 -21.15 3.36 19.89
C PHE A 70 -21.85 3.15 18.55
N SER A 71 -21.45 2.11 17.79
CA SER A 71 -22.14 1.61 16.59
C SER A 71 -22.68 0.20 16.80
N SER A 72 -23.76 -0.17 16.12
CA SER A 72 -24.30 -1.53 16.18
C SER A 72 -25.02 -1.96 14.89
N PRO A 73 -24.96 -3.25 14.52
CA PRO A 73 -25.82 -3.80 13.47
C PRO A 73 -27.30 -3.72 13.88
N VAL A 74 -28.15 -3.31 12.95
CA VAL A 74 -29.62 -3.49 13.04
C VAL A 74 -30.03 -4.75 12.30
N LEU A 75 -29.44 -4.97 11.12
CA LEU A 75 -29.67 -6.15 10.30
C LEU A 75 -28.33 -6.75 9.88
N PRO A 76 -27.77 -7.68 10.68
CA PRO A 76 -26.55 -8.38 10.30
C PRO A 76 -26.85 -9.39 9.20
N SER A 77 -25.88 -9.64 8.35
CA SER A 77 -25.96 -10.59 7.25
C SER A 77 -24.56 -11.10 6.94
N ARG A 78 -24.48 -12.36 6.53
CA ARG A 78 -23.21 -12.97 6.14
C ARG A 78 -22.90 -12.58 4.70
N ILE A 79 -21.69 -12.10 4.46
CA ILE A 79 -21.22 -11.81 3.11
C ILE A 79 -20.08 -12.72 2.71
N LYS A 80 -20.03 -13.03 1.41
CA LYS A 80 -18.89 -13.57 0.71
C LYS A 80 -18.10 -12.41 0.14
N ILE A 81 -16.86 -12.23 0.60
CA ILE A 81 -15.92 -11.28 0.02
C ILE A 81 -15.06 -12.06 -0.99
N LYS A 82 -14.93 -11.53 -2.21
CA LYS A 82 -14.04 -12.11 -3.22
C LYS A 82 -12.62 -12.22 -2.66
N ASN A 83 -11.99 -13.40 -2.77
CA ASN A 83 -10.68 -13.75 -2.20
C ASN A 83 -10.65 -14.06 -0.68
N LEU A 84 -11.79 -14.06 0.00
CA LEU A 84 -11.94 -14.50 1.40
C LEU A 84 -13.12 -15.49 1.52
N GLU A 85 -13.30 -16.33 0.50
CA GLU A 85 -14.51 -17.13 0.30
C GLU A 85 -14.81 -18.13 1.43
N ASP A 86 -13.78 -18.53 2.17
CA ASP A 86 -13.88 -19.43 3.32
C ASP A 86 -14.29 -18.71 4.63
N PHE A 87 -14.28 -17.37 4.64
CA PHE A 87 -14.51 -16.57 5.83
C PHE A 87 -15.89 -15.91 5.81
N LYS A 88 -16.81 -16.47 6.60
CA LYS A 88 -18.14 -15.89 6.81
C LYS A 88 -18.05 -14.76 7.83
N ILE A 89 -17.91 -13.53 7.34
CA ILE A 89 -17.89 -12.33 8.19
C ILE A 89 -19.31 -11.74 8.26
N ASN A 90 -19.72 -11.35 9.46
CA ASN A 90 -21.01 -10.69 9.67
C ASN A 90 -20.87 -9.19 9.39
N TYR A 91 -21.53 -8.70 8.34
CA TYR A 91 -21.67 -7.27 8.06
C TYR A 91 -23.11 -6.84 8.21
N SER A 92 -23.35 -5.54 8.29
CA SER A 92 -24.68 -4.98 8.38
C SER A 92 -25.25 -4.60 7.03
N GLN A 93 -26.49 -4.95 6.76
CA GLN A 93 -27.29 -4.30 5.71
C GLN A 93 -27.92 -3.01 6.21
N ILE A 94 -28.17 -2.91 7.52
CA ILE A 94 -28.62 -1.71 8.21
C ILE A 94 -27.84 -1.61 9.50
N ALA A 95 -27.25 -0.44 9.76
CA ALA A 95 -26.46 -0.17 10.95
C ALA A 95 -26.83 1.17 11.57
N ILE A 96 -26.67 1.27 12.88
CA ILE A 96 -26.87 2.52 13.62
C ILE A 96 -25.63 2.92 14.38
N SER A 97 -25.55 4.19 14.72
CA SER A 97 -24.53 4.73 15.61
C SER A 97 -25.06 5.92 16.42
N ARG A 98 -24.48 6.14 17.60
CA ARG A 98 -24.66 7.35 18.40
C ARG A 98 -23.35 8.11 18.48
N PHE A 99 -23.40 9.41 18.18
CA PHE A 99 -22.22 10.26 18.25
C PHE A 99 -22.58 11.63 18.80
N GLY A 100 -21.88 12.05 19.86
CA GLY A 100 -22.29 13.22 20.66
C GLY A 100 -23.73 13.09 21.12
N LEU A 101 -24.55 14.10 20.82
CA LEU A 101 -25.98 14.10 21.14
C LEU A 101 -26.85 13.50 20.03
N GLY A 102 -26.29 13.23 18.85
CA GLY A 102 -27.02 12.83 17.65
C GLY A 102 -26.99 11.34 17.37
N ARG A 103 -27.55 11.00 16.21
CA ARG A 103 -27.76 9.62 15.79
C ARG A 103 -27.52 9.46 14.29
N VAL A 104 -27.02 8.30 13.92
CA VAL A 104 -26.76 7.93 12.53
C VAL A 104 -27.43 6.61 12.23
N ILE A 105 -28.02 6.50 11.04
CA ILE A 105 -28.46 5.22 10.48
C ILE A 105 -27.98 5.10 9.04
N CYS A 106 -27.41 3.95 8.72
CA CYS A 106 -26.94 3.61 7.38
C CYS A 106 -27.80 2.48 6.82
N PHE A 107 -28.17 2.61 5.54
CA PHE A 107 -28.87 1.59 4.77
C PHE A 107 -28.01 1.12 3.61
N GLY A 108 -27.96 -0.19 3.40
CA GLY A 108 -27.19 -0.80 2.31
C GLY A 108 -27.65 -0.35 0.93
N HIS A 109 -28.93 0.03 0.78
CA HIS A 109 -29.44 0.61 -0.45
C HIS A 109 -30.61 1.57 -0.19
N ILE A 110 -30.73 2.61 -1.02
CA ILE A 110 -31.82 3.61 -0.95
C ILE A 110 -33.20 2.99 -1.14
N SER A 111 -33.26 1.86 -1.83
CA SER A 111 -34.51 1.14 -2.09
C SER A 111 -35.21 0.65 -0.83
N THR A 112 -34.46 0.39 0.26
CA THR A 112 -35.07 0.06 1.56
C THR A 112 -36.04 1.15 1.99
N LEU A 113 -35.69 2.43 1.78
CA LEU A 113 -36.53 3.56 2.13
C LEU A 113 -37.64 3.82 1.10
N THR A 114 -37.35 3.69 -0.19
CA THR A 114 -38.36 3.92 -1.24
C THR A 114 -39.43 2.82 -1.28
N SER A 115 -39.11 1.63 -0.79
CA SER A 115 -40.03 0.48 -0.71
C SER A 115 -40.91 0.49 0.54
N CYS A 116 -40.66 1.42 1.48
CA CYS A 116 -41.50 1.61 2.66
C CYS A 116 -42.81 2.36 2.35
N ILE A 117 -43.67 1.75 1.54
CA ILE A 117 -44.92 2.36 1.08
C ILE A 117 -45.91 2.51 2.27
N PRO A 118 -46.50 3.70 2.49
CA PRO A 118 -47.42 3.95 3.61
C PRO A 118 -48.65 3.03 3.68
N SER A 119 -49.09 2.48 2.53
CA SER A 119 -50.23 1.55 2.48
C SER A 119 -49.93 0.18 3.11
N ILE A 120 -48.65 -0.17 3.28
CA ILE A 120 -48.21 -1.42 3.92
C ILE A 120 -47.89 -1.12 5.38
N ARG A 121 -48.81 -1.47 6.29
CA ARG A 121 -48.72 -1.15 7.73
C ARG A 121 -47.39 -1.54 8.37
N LYS A 122 -46.82 -2.69 7.99
CA LYS A 122 -45.55 -3.20 8.55
C LYS A 122 -44.36 -2.31 8.14
N ASN A 123 -44.30 -1.90 6.89
CA ASN A 123 -43.23 -1.05 6.37
C ASN A 123 -43.33 0.39 6.90
N ALA A 124 -44.56 0.91 7.01
CA ALA A 124 -44.81 2.23 7.58
C ALA A 124 -44.36 2.31 9.05
N LEU A 125 -44.61 1.24 9.83
CA LEU A 125 -44.19 1.16 11.24
C LEU A 125 -42.66 1.17 11.38
N PHE A 126 -41.94 0.47 10.48
CA PHE A 126 -40.47 0.52 10.43
C PHE A 126 -39.96 1.94 10.21
N MET A 127 -40.46 2.60 9.15
CA MET A 127 -40.08 3.96 8.79
C MET A 127 -40.40 4.96 9.90
N GLU A 128 -41.58 4.87 10.51
CA GLU A 128 -42.01 5.75 11.62
C GLU A 128 -41.08 5.65 12.83
N LYS A 129 -40.75 4.42 13.25
CA LYS A 129 -39.84 4.18 14.39
C LYS A 129 -38.44 4.68 14.11
N MET A 130 -37.94 4.43 12.90
CA MET A 130 -36.63 4.89 12.47
C MET A 130 -36.56 6.41 12.46
N LEU A 131 -37.52 7.10 11.82
CA LEU A 131 -37.55 8.56 11.75
C LEU A 131 -37.70 9.22 13.12
N ARG A 132 -38.49 8.61 14.03
CA ARG A 132 -38.59 9.08 15.42
C ARG A 132 -37.29 8.88 16.18
N TRP A 133 -36.66 7.72 16.02
CA TRP A 133 -35.40 7.43 16.69
C TRP A 133 -34.30 8.36 16.21
N ILE A 134 -34.05 8.43 14.90
CA ILE A 134 -33.00 9.27 14.30
C ILE A 134 -33.26 10.76 14.58
N GLY A 135 -34.51 11.19 14.56
CA GLY A 135 -34.89 12.59 14.73
C GLY A 135 -34.82 13.14 16.16
N GLY A 136 -34.78 12.32 17.21
CA GLY A 136 -34.84 12.86 18.58
C GLY A 136 -36.15 12.60 19.31
N PRO A 137 -36.12 12.48 20.65
CA PRO A 137 -37.35 12.47 21.44
C PRO A 137 -38.11 13.82 21.36
N ARG A 138 -37.40 14.93 21.10
CA ARG A 138 -37.97 16.30 21.02
C ARG A 138 -37.20 17.14 20.00
N PRO A 139 -37.42 16.94 18.69
CA PRO A 139 -36.72 17.72 17.68
C PRO A 139 -37.22 19.17 17.68
N ILE A 140 -36.30 20.12 17.47
CA ILE A 140 -36.61 21.56 17.45
C ILE A 140 -37.45 21.90 16.22
N THR A 141 -37.07 21.37 15.05
CA THR A 141 -37.87 21.42 13.82
C THR A 141 -38.37 20.03 13.47
N ARG A 142 -39.22 19.88 12.46
CA ARG A 142 -39.53 18.57 11.87
C ARG A 142 -39.20 18.55 10.39
N MET A 143 -38.02 19.07 10.06
CA MET A 143 -37.53 19.14 8.69
C MET A 143 -36.52 18.01 8.42
N LEU A 144 -36.73 17.30 7.32
CA LEU A 144 -35.78 16.33 6.76
C LEU A 144 -35.25 16.90 5.44
N CYS A 145 -33.93 17.08 5.36
CA CYS A 145 -33.27 17.54 4.15
C CYS A 145 -32.76 16.36 3.32
N LEU A 146 -33.19 16.27 2.06
CA LEU A 146 -32.53 15.45 1.04
C LEU A 146 -31.36 16.26 0.49
N TYR A 147 -30.15 15.95 0.94
CA TYR A 147 -28.95 16.73 0.62
C TYR A 147 -28.16 16.06 -0.51
N ASN A 148 -28.20 16.70 -1.69
CA ASN A 148 -27.55 16.23 -2.91
C ASN A 148 -27.93 14.77 -3.26
N VAL A 149 -29.22 14.46 -3.10
CA VAL A 149 -29.81 13.16 -3.42
C VAL A 149 -30.31 13.18 -4.85
N ASP A 150 -30.09 12.11 -5.61
CA ASP A 150 -30.55 12.00 -6.99
C ASP A 150 -32.07 12.25 -7.15
N PRO A 151 -32.50 13.17 -8.05
CA PRO A 151 -33.90 13.52 -8.30
C PRO A 151 -34.87 12.36 -8.51
N GLN A 152 -34.40 11.23 -9.06
CA GLN A 152 -35.25 10.07 -9.32
C GLN A 152 -35.92 9.51 -8.05
N TYR A 153 -35.32 9.73 -6.87
CA TYR A 153 -35.85 9.21 -5.59
C TYR A 153 -36.74 10.21 -4.84
N HIS A 154 -36.74 11.49 -5.22
CA HIS A 154 -37.39 12.57 -4.46
C HIS A 154 -38.88 12.33 -4.26
N ILE A 155 -39.60 11.96 -5.32
CA ILE A 155 -41.06 11.77 -5.28
C ILE A 155 -41.43 10.65 -4.30
N MET A 156 -40.73 9.52 -4.37
CA MET A 156 -41.05 8.35 -3.54
C MET A 156 -40.65 8.57 -2.08
N LEU A 157 -39.46 9.11 -1.82
CA LEU A 157 -39.04 9.47 -0.47
C LEU A 157 -40.00 10.48 0.16
N ARG A 158 -40.44 11.47 -0.62
CA ARG A 158 -41.40 12.46 -0.16
C ARG A 158 -42.71 11.83 0.27
N LYS A 159 -43.30 11.03 -0.61
CA LYS A 159 -44.53 10.30 -0.35
C LYS A 159 -44.44 9.39 0.89
N ASN A 160 -43.31 8.72 1.08
CA ASN A 160 -43.14 7.76 2.19
C ASN A 160 -42.91 8.44 3.55
N MET A 161 -42.34 9.65 3.57
CA MET A 161 -41.91 10.32 4.81
C MET A 161 -42.80 11.48 5.25
N GLU A 162 -43.42 12.25 4.34
CA GLU A 162 -44.29 13.39 4.72
C GLU A 162 -45.49 12.96 5.56
N GLY A 163 -46.08 11.80 5.24
CA GLY A 163 -47.21 11.22 5.98
C GLY A 163 -46.88 10.84 7.43
N LEU A 164 -45.60 10.86 7.81
CA LEU A 164 -45.11 10.53 9.16
C LEU A 164 -44.79 11.78 9.99
N GLY A 165 -45.12 12.98 9.48
CA GLY A 165 -45.05 14.23 10.22
C GLY A 165 -43.70 14.96 10.13
N PHE A 166 -42.91 14.68 9.08
CA PHE A 166 -41.70 15.43 8.72
C PHE A 166 -41.94 16.21 7.43
N GLY A 167 -41.68 17.52 7.44
CA GLY A 167 -41.56 18.31 6.22
C GLY A 167 -40.26 17.96 5.51
N ILE A 168 -40.27 17.95 4.18
CA ILE A 168 -39.11 17.55 3.38
C ILE A 168 -38.62 18.72 2.56
N ASP A 169 -37.34 19.03 2.73
CA ASP A 169 -36.62 20.00 1.93
C ASP A 169 -35.59 19.30 1.04
N ILE A 170 -35.30 19.87 -0.12
CA ILE A 170 -34.34 19.31 -1.09
C ILE A 170 -33.32 20.40 -1.36
N LYS A 171 -32.06 20.13 -1.03
CA LYS A 171 -30.98 21.11 -1.16
C LYS A 171 -29.76 20.49 -1.84
N ASP A 172 -29.13 21.26 -2.72
CA ASP A 172 -27.82 20.92 -3.30
C ASP A 172 -26.66 21.47 -2.45
N GLN A 173 -26.94 22.46 -1.59
CA GLN A 173 -26.01 23.07 -0.65
C GLN A 173 -26.73 23.42 0.66
N ILE A 174 -26.04 23.25 1.79
CA ILE A 174 -26.56 23.59 3.11
C ILE A 174 -25.65 24.66 3.73
N ASN A 175 -26.23 25.83 4.02
CA ASN A 175 -25.53 26.91 4.72
C ASN A 175 -25.65 26.77 6.24
N VAL A 176 -26.79 26.27 6.72
CA VAL A 176 -27.08 26.10 8.14
C VAL A 176 -27.68 24.71 8.36
N TYR A 177 -26.87 23.78 8.89
CA TYR A 177 -27.27 22.38 9.06
C TYR A 177 -28.39 22.22 10.11
N THR A 178 -28.38 23.05 11.16
CA THR A 178 -29.28 23.01 12.32
C THR A 178 -30.73 23.40 12.04
N GLU A 179 -31.05 23.94 10.85
CA GLU A 179 -32.45 24.13 10.41
C GLU A 179 -33.18 22.80 10.22
N ASN A 180 -32.42 21.73 9.99
CA ASN A 180 -32.92 20.40 9.75
C ASN A 180 -32.81 19.55 11.01
N THR A 181 -33.79 18.68 11.22
CA THR A 181 -33.70 17.64 12.25
C THR A 181 -32.98 16.41 11.71
N ILE A 182 -33.24 16.10 10.44
CA ILE A 182 -32.66 14.95 9.77
C ILE A 182 -32.03 15.41 8.46
N ILE A 183 -30.84 14.92 8.15
CA ILE A 183 -30.21 15.08 6.84
C ILE A 183 -30.02 13.70 6.24
N LEU A 184 -30.44 13.51 4.99
CA LEU A 184 -30.25 12.29 4.22
C LEU A 184 -29.25 12.54 3.09
N VAL A 185 -28.23 11.69 3.00
CA VAL A 185 -27.19 11.73 1.95
C VAL A 185 -26.96 10.34 1.32
N GLN A 186 -26.38 10.32 0.12
CA GLN A 186 -26.00 9.10 -0.60
C GLN A 186 -24.51 8.76 -0.41
N THR A 187 -24.11 7.51 -0.65
CA THR A 187 -22.72 7.03 -0.44
C THR A 187 -21.66 7.73 -1.30
N ASN A 188 -22.05 8.36 -2.41
CA ASN A 188 -21.17 9.11 -3.30
C ASN A 188 -21.02 10.60 -2.93
N LYS A 189 -21.58 11.04 -1.80
CA LYS A 189 -21.34 12.38 -1.24
C LYS A 189 -19.90 12.53 -0.76
N ALA A 190 -19.22 13.57 -1.25
CA ALA A 190 -17.88 13.93 -0.79
C ALA A 190 -17.85 14.21 0.73
N PRO A 191 -16.72 13.94 1.41
CA PRO A 191 -16.57 14.16 2.85
C PRO A 191 -16.99 15.57 3.26
N ASP A 192 -17.71 15.68 4.37
CA ASP A 192 -18.33 16.93 4.81
C ASP A 192 -18.24 17.08 6.33
N PRO A 193 -17.31 17.91 6.85
CA PRO A 193 -17.17 18.17 8.28
C PRO A 193 -18.44 18.73 8.93
N GLY A 194 -19.27 19.47 8.19
CA GLY A 194 -20.51 20.05 8.70
C GLY A 194 -21.53 18.99 9.11
N LEU A 195 -21.54 17.82 8.45
CA LEU A 195 -22.39 16.69 8.85
C LEU A 195 -21.97 16.10 10.20
N ILE A 196 -20.67 16.09 10.50
CA ILE A 196 -20.14 15.56 11.77
C ILE A 196 -20.54 16.48 12.91
N GLU A 197 -20.34 17.78 12.74
CA GLU A 197 -20.75 18.79 13.73
C GLU A 197 -22.26 18.77 13.95
N PHE A 198 -23.03 18.68 12.87
CA PHE A 198 -24.48 18.54 12.93
C PHE A 198 -24.93 17.35 13.78
N VAL A 199 -24.36 16.15 13.56
CA VAL A 199 -24.66 14.97 14.37
C VAL A 199 -24.20 15.18 15.80
N ASN A 200 -23.00 15.71 16.02
CA ASN A 200 -22.48 15.96 17.37
C ASN A 200 -23.43 16.82 18.22
N LEU A 201 -24.07 17.81 17.59
CA LEU A 201 -25.02 18.74 18.22
C LEU A 201 -26.44 18.18 18.39
N GLY A 202 -26.71 16.93 18.01
CA GLY A 202 -28.02 16.29 18.20
C GLY A 202 -28.77 15.97 16.91
N GLY A 203 -28.20 16.30 15.75
CA GLY A 203 -28.79 16.03 14.45
C GLY A 203 -28.90 14.53 14.12
N GLY A 204 -29.89 14.19 13.28
CA GLY A 204 -30.07 12.85 12.74
C GLY A 204 -29.48 12.71 11.33
N LEU A 205 -28.53 11.80 11.11
CA LEU A 205 -27.97 11.53 9.79
C LEU A 205 -28.45 10.20 9.24
N ILE A 206 -29.07 10.23 8.05
CA ILE A 206 -29.39 9.03 7.27
C ILE A 206 -28.40 8.95 6.10
N VAL A 207 -27.70 7.82 5.97
CA VAL A 207 -26.89 7.52 4.79
C VAL A 207 -27.46 6.32 4.07
N VAL A 208 -27.54 6.41 2.74
CA VAL A 208 -28.08 5.33 1.90
C VAL A 208 -27.12 4.95 0.79
N GLY A 209 -26.94 3.63 0.59
CA GLY A 209 -26.21 3.10 -0.55
C GLY A 209 -26.93 3.34 -1.87
N VAL A 210 -26.16 3.54 -2.93
CA VAL A 210 -26.64 3.66 -4.32
C VAL A 210 -25.78 2.80 -5.24
N ASP A 211 -26.25 2.48 -6.44
CA ASP A 211 -25.53 1.65 -7.41
C ASP A 211 -24.19 2.25 -7.92
N ASP A 212 -23.81 3.45 -7.48
CA ASP A 212 -22.50 4.04 -7.73
C ASP A 212 -21.38 3.20 -7.08
N PRO A 213 -20.37 2.73 -7.83
CA PRO A 213 -19.23 2.01 -7.26
C PRO A 213 -18.38 2.90 -6.35
N LYS A 214 -18.44 4.23 -6.51
CA LYS A 214 -17.64 5.18 -5.72
C LYS A 214 -18.32 5.45 -4.38
N ILE A 215 -17.59 5.16 -3.30
CA ILE A 215 -18.01 5.45 -1.92
C ILE A 215 -17.08 6.51 -1.36
N THR A 216 -17.53 7.76 -1.29
CA THR A 216 -16.74 8.91 -0.84
C THR A 216 -17.13 9.39 0.55
N ILE A 217 -18.28 9.00 1.07
CA ILE A 217 -18.77 9.45 2.37
C ILE A 217 -18.04 8.79 3.56
N ASN A 218 -17.24 7.74 3.30
CA ASN A 218 -16.61 6.91 4.33
C ASN A 218 -15.73 7.73 5.29
N ASP A 219 -15.01 8.76 4.84
CA ASP A 219 -14.21 9.61 5.74
C ASP A 219 -15.07 10.36 6.78
N THR A 220 -16.31 10.68 6.43
CA THR A 220 -17.28 11.30 7.34
C THR A 220 -17.90 10.26 8.26
N LEU A 221 -18.39 9.16 7.69
CA LEU A 221 -19.05 8.09 8.45
C LEU A 221 -18.12 7.40 9.43
N ALA A 222 -16.85 7.27 9.09
CA ALA A 222 -15.89 6.59 9.92
C ALA A 222 -15.71 7.33 11.26
N LYS A 223 -15.75 8.67 11.27
CA LYS A 223 -15.74 9.48 12.50
C LYS A 223 -17.00 9.27 13.34
N LEU A 224 -18.09 8.86 12.69
CA LEU A 224 -19.36 8.51 13.29
C LEU A 224 -19.47 7.00 13.58
N GLY A 225 -18.38 6.23 13.50
CA GLY A 225 -18.30 4.82 13.91
C GLY A 225 -18.83 3.79 12.91
N LEU A 226 -19.11 4.19 11.66
CA LEU A 226 -19.65 3.33 10.60
C LEU A 226 -18.84 3.47 9.32
N CYS A 227 -18.82 2.47 8.45
CA CYS A 227 -18.24 2.57 7.10
C CYS A 227 -19.02 1.70 6.12
N TYR A 228 -19.09 2.06 4.84
CA TYR A 228 -19.54 1.14 3.80
C TYR A 228 -18.36 0.34 3.23
N LEU A 229 -18.59 -0.95 2.94
CA LEU A 229 -17.61 -1.80 2.28
C LEU A 229 -17.43 -1.38 0.81
N GLN A 230 -16.19 -1.08 0.43
CA GLN A 230 -15.85 -0.60 -0.91
C GLN A 230 -15.57 -1.73 -1.92
N TYR A 231 -15.36 -2.96 -1.44
CA TYR A 231 -15.03 -4.11 -2.27
C TYR A 231 -16.28 -4.83 -2.81
N PRO A 232 -16.18 -5.51 -3.97
CA PRO A 232 -17.22 -6.40 -4.43
C PRO A 232 -17.51 -7.51 -3.40
N HIS A 233 -18.78 -7.71 -3.09
CA HIS A 233 -19.26 -8.70 -2.14
C HIS A 233 -20.65 -9.18 -2.53
N GLU A 234 -21.00 -10.37 -2.03
CA GLU A 234 -22.32 -10.99 -2.21
C GLU A 234 -22.86 -11.45 -0.86
N PHE A 235 -24.17 -11.31 -0.61
CA PHE A 235 -24.78 -11.82 0.62
C PHE A 235 -25.14 -13.31 0.44
N TYR A 236 -24.85 -14.15 1.44
CA TYR A 236 -25.06 -15.61 1.33
C TYR A 236 -26.53 -16.05 1.21
N ASP A 237 -27.50 -15.18 1.55
CA ASP A 237 -28.92 -15.54 1.70
C ASP A 237 -29.86 -14.85 0.67
N ASP A 238 -29.33 -14.37 -0.46
CA ASP A 238 -30.03 -13.42 -1.36
C ASP A 238 -31.11 -14.04 -2.29
N GLU A 239 -31.24 -15.37 -2.36
CA GLU A 239 -32.13 -16.00 -3.36
C GLU A 239 -33.59 -16.25 -2.91
N SER A 240 -33.99 -16.01 -1.65
CA SER A 240 -35.35 -16.42 -1.22
C SER A 240 -36.14 -15.56 -0.22
N LEU A 241 -35.64 -14.41 0.25
CA LEU A 241 -36.36 -13.62 1.27
C LEU A 241 -36.83 -12.27 0.70
N ALA A 242 -38.09 -12.21 0.29
CA ALA A 242 -38.77 -10.94 -0.03
C ALA A 242 -38.88 -9.99 1.19
N ASP A 243 -38.77 -10.57 2.41
CA ASP A 243 -38.94 -9.90 3.69
C ASP A 243 -37.94 -10.47 4.72
N ILE A 244 -37.10 -9.63 5.34
CA ILE A 244 -36.13 -10.09 6.36
C ILE A 244 -36.70 -9.89 7.77
N VAL A 245 -36.62 -10.94 8.59
CA VAL A 245 -36.96 -10.91 10.02
C VAL A 245 -35.76 -10.36 10.81
N PRO A 246 -35.91 -9.26 11.58
CA PRO A 246 -34.84 -8.75 12.42
C PRO A 246 -34.37 -9.81 13.42
N ASN A 247 -33.05 -9.90 13.62
CA ASN A 247 -32.36 -10.99 14.31
C ASN A 247 -33.04 -11.42 15.64
N LYS A 248 -33.18 -12.74 15.89
CA LYS A 248 -34.00 -13.27 17.01
C LYS A 248 -33.35 -13.13 18.39
N LYS A 249 -32.03 -12.90 18.48
CA LYS A 249 -31.30 -12.69 19.73
C LYS A 249 -30.42 -11.44 19.64
N PHE A 250 -30.61 -10.51 20.57
CA PHE A 250 -29.87 -9.24 20.62
C PHE A 250 -28.40 -9.42 21.02
N GLU A 251 -28.06 -10.52 21.69
CA GLU A 251 -26.70 -10.88 22.11
C GLU A 251 -25.79 -11.11 20.87
N ASP A 252 -26.31 -11.76 19.82
CA ASP A 252 -25.59 -12.03 18.57
C ASP A 252 -25.23 -10.74 17.77
N LEU A 253 -25.82 -9.58 18.13
CA LEU A 253 -25.54 -8.28 17.50
C LEU A 253 -24.31 -7.58 18.11
N GLN A 254 -23.93 -7.95 19.35
CA GLN A 254 -22.79 -7.35 20.05
C GLN A 254 -21.45 -7.97 19.63
N ASP A 255 -21.47 -9.16 19.06
CA ASP A 255 -20.28 -9.91 18.64
C ASP A 255 -19.69 -9.45 17.28
N ALA A 256 -20.31 -8.48 16.62
CA ALA A 256 -19.93 -8.01 15.28
C ALA A 256 -19.21 -6.65 15.30
N ASN A 257 -18.26 -6.46 16.23
CA ASN A 257 -17.41 -5.27 16.26
C ASN A 257 -15.91 -5.62 16.40
N LEU A 258 -15.06 -4.71 15.93
CA LEU A 258 -13.59 -4.87 15.91
C LEU A 258 -13.01 -5.18 17.29
N ASP A 259 -13.51 -4.52 18.34
CA ASP A 259 -13.02 -4.71 19.72
C ASP A 259 -13.23 -6.15 20.20
N VAL A 260 -14.39 -6.74 19.91
CA VAL A 260 -14.69 -8.14 20.21
C VAL A 260 -13.79 -9.08 19.41
N HIS A 261 -13.57 -8.82 18.12
CA HIS A 261 -12.68 -9.63 17.30
C HIS A 261 -11.23 -9.59 17.79
N ILE A 262 -10.71 -8.41 18.18
CA ILE A 262 -9.37 -8.27 18.76
C ILE A 262 -9.28 -9.03 20.09
N LYS A 263 -10.27 -8.89 20.99
CA LYS A 263 -10.33 -9.64 22.24
C LYS A 263 -10.40 -11.15 22.02
N ALA A 264 -11.17 -11.60 21.04
CA ALA A 264 -11.28 -13.00 20.65
C ALA A 264 -9.92 -13.53 20.15
N LEU A 265 -9.24 -12.80 19.26
CA LEU A 265 -7.91 -13.17 18.77
C LEU A 265 -6.89 -13.29 19.91
N LYS A 266 -6.87 -12.31 20.83
CA LYS A 266 -6.01 -12.34 22.03
C LYS A 266 -6.29 -13.58 22.89
N THR A 267 -7.57 -13.87 23.12
CA THR A 267 -8.00 -15.03 23.92
C THR A 267 -7.62 -16.34 23.25
N MET A 268 -7.83 -16.48 21.94
CA MET A 268 -7.43 -17.65 21.17
C MET A 268 -5.93 -17.90 21.27
N TYR A 269 -5.12 -16.84 21.10
CA TYR A 269 -3.67 -16.93 21.19
C TYR A 269 -3.19 -17.38 22.59
N GLN A 270 -3.82 -16.85 23.65
CA GLN A 270 -3.44 -17.17 25.04
C GLN A 270 -3.90 -18.55 25.50
N GLN A 271 -5.10 -18.99 25.10
CA GLN A 271 -5.75 -20.19 25.65
C GLN A 271 -5.70 -21.40 24.73
N LYS A 272 -5.61 -21.19 23.42
CA LYS A 272 -5.64 -22.24 22.39
C LYS A 272 -4.57 -21.97 21.31
N PRO A 273 -3.29 -21.89 21.67
CA PRO A 273 -2.21 -21.58 20.72
C PRO A 273 -2.12 -22.59 19.56
N ASP A 274 -2.60 -23.82 19.76
CA ASP A 274 -2.61 -24.87 18.73
C ASP A 274 -3.77 -24.75 17.72
N ALA A 275 -4.71 -23.82 17.92
CA ALA A 275 -5.84 -23.60 17.02
C ALA A 275 -5.46 -22.71 15.81
N ILE A 276 -4.44 -23.13 15.06
CA ILE A 276 -3.76 -22.33 14.03
C ILE A 276 -4.75 -21.76 13.00
N ASP A 277 -5.61 -22.59 12.42
CA ASP A 277 -6.57 -22.15 11.39
C ASP A 277 -7.55 -21.10 11.92
N SER A 278 -7.99 -21.24 13.18
CA SER A 278 -8.89 -20.27 13.83
C SER A 278 -8.17 -18.94 14.10
N ILE A 279 -6.91 -18.99 14.55
CA ILE A 279 -6.08 -17.81 14.76
C ILE A 279 -5.83 -17.10 13.44
N GLN A 280 -5.48 -17.83 12.38
CA GLN A 280 -5.24 -17.28 11.05
C GLN A 280 -6.50 -16.61 10.49
N THR A 281 -7.64 -17.28 10.61
CA THR A 281 -8.94 -16.74 10.23
C THR A 281 -9.19 -15.41 10.94
N MET A 282 -9.10 -15.40 12.26
CA MET A 282 -9.43 -14.23 13.06
C MET A 282 -8.44 -13.08 12.85
N ALA A 283 -7.14 -13.36 12.72
CA ALA A 283 -6.13 -12.36 12.41
C ALA A 283 -6.33 -11.75 11.01
N THR A 284 -6.76 -12.54 10.03
CA THR A 284 -7.10 -12.04 8.70
C THR A 284 -8.29 -11.08 8.78
N ILE A 285 -9.35 -11.45 9.50
CA ILE A 285 -10.52 -10.60 9.73
C ILE A 285 -10.10 -9.28 10.40
N VAL A 286 -9.39 -9.35 11.53
CA VAL A 286 -8.93 -8.16 12.26
C VAL A 286 -8.04 -7.26 11.40
N GLY A 287 -7.09 -7.83 10.64
CA GLY A 287 -6.20 -7.05 9.78
C GLY A 287 -6.94 -6.30 8.68
N GLU A 288 -7.90 -6.96 8.03
CA GLU A 288 -8.78 -6.33 7.03
C GLU A 288 -9.64 -5.23 7.64
N GLU A 289 -10.20 -5.46 8.83
CA GLU A 289 -11.04 -4.50 9.53
C GLU A 289 -10.27 -3.25 9.98
N ILE A 290 -9.02 -3.40 10.43
CA ILE A 290 -8.14 -2.28 10.80
C ILE A 290 -7.78 -1.44 9.58
N GLU A 291 -7.35 -2.08 8.50
CA GLU A 291 -6.98 -1.39 7.25
C GLU A 291 -8.17 -0.58 6.70
N ARG A 292 -9.38 -1.14 6.78
CA ARG A 292 -10.63 -0.50 6.30
C ARG A 292 -11.15 0.60 7.20
N ALA A 293 -10.89 0.55 8.51
CA ALA A 293 -11.34 1.57 9.45
C ALA A 293 -10.61 2.93 9.27
N SER A 294 -9.53 2.96 8.47
CA SER A 294 -8.72 4.15 8.17
C SER A 294 -8.12 4.82 9.43
N ILE A 295 -7.61 6.04 9.26
CA ILE A 295 -6.89 6.87 10.26
C ILE A 295 -7.68 7.07 11.57
N ILE A 296 -9.00 6.86 11.58
CA ILE A 296 -9.86 7.15 12.73
C ILE A 296 -9.69 6.13 13.86
N ASN A 297 -9.13 4.95 13.56
CA ASN A 297 -8.98 3.85 14.52
C ASN A 297 -7.53 3.44 14.76
N THR A 298 -6.62 4.41 14.76
CA THR A 298 -5.21 4.18 15.13
C THR A 298 -5.09 3.43 16.45
N ASN A 299 -5.96 3.69 17.44
CA ASN A 299 -5.95 3.00 18.74
C ASN A 299 -6.04 1.47 18.64
N TYR A 300 -6.86 0.91 17.73
CA TYR A 300 -6.94 -0.55 17.55
C TYR A 300 -5.69 -1.10 16.85
N ALA A 301 -5.14 -0.35 15.90
CA ALA A 301 -3.87 -0.70 15.28
C ALA A 301 -2.72 -0.67 16.29
N TYR A 302 -2.69 0.33 17.18
CA TYR A 302 -1.75 0.42 18.31
C TYR A 302 -1.89 -0.81 19.20
N ASP A 303 -3.11 -1.15 19.62
CA ASP A 303 -3.37 -2.31 20.49
C ASP A 303 -2.91 -3.63 19.84
N VAL A 304 -3.17 -3.81 18.55
CA VAL A 304 -2.70 -4.98 17.79
C VAL A 304 -1.18 -5.02 17.73
N CYS A 305 -0.52 -3.93 17.34
CA CYS A 305 0.93 -3.92 17.23
C CYS A 305 1.63 -4.08 18.59
N GLU A 306 1.12 -3.45 19.65
CA GLU A 306 1.66 -3.57 21.01
C GLU A 306 1.44 -4.96 21.61
N THR A 307 0.32 -5.61 21.27
CA THR A 307 0.05 -6.97 21.75
C THR A 307 0.87 -8.00 21.00
N PHE A 308 0.83 -7.98 19.66
CA PHE A 308 1.37 -9.06 18.83
C PHE A 308 2.81 -8.78 18.34
N GLY A 309 3.28 -7.53 18.35
CA GLY A 309 4.63 -7.15 17.94
C GLY A 309 5.73 -7.81 18.79
N PRO A 310 5.69 -7.70 20.13
CA PRO A 310 6.68 -8.36 20.99
C PRO A 310 6.65 -9.88 20.87
N ILE A 311 5.46 -10.45 20.66
CA ILE A 311 5.26 -11.90 20.44
C ILE A 311 5.95 -12.33 19.15
N LEU A 312 5.66 -11.64 18.04
CA LEU A 312 6.29 -11.90 16.75
C LEU A 312 7.81 -11.74 16.86
N HIS A 313 8.28 -10.69 17.52
CA HIS A 313 9.71 -10.45 17.75
C HIS A 313 10.38 -11.62 18.49
N SER A 314 9.75 -12.12 19.57
CA SER A 314 10.26 -13.29 20.31
C SER A 314 10.28 -14.56 19.44
N MET A 315 9.24 -14.80 18.64
CA MET A 315 9.19 -15.94 17.71
C MET A 315 10.32 -15.88 16.69
N ILE A 316 10.56 -14.70 16.12
CA ILE A 316 11.63 -14.46 15.16
C ILE A 316 13.01 -14.70 15.80
N GLN A 317 13.21 -14.28 17.05
CA GLN A 317 14.46 -14.55 17.78
C GLN A 317 14.71 -16.04 18.00
N GLN A 318 13.65 -16.82 18.25
CA GLN A 318 13.73 -18.27 18.48
C GLN A 318 13.82 -19.10 17.18
N GLY A 319 13.16 -18.66 16.11
CA GLY A 319 13.01 -19.40 14.85
C GLY A 319 14.18 -19.30 13.87
N GLY A 320 15.13 -18.39 14.07
CA GLY A 320 16.26 -18.18 13.17
C GLY A 320 16.12 -16.91 12.33
N TRP A 321 16.71 -16.87 11.12
CA TRP A 321 16.86 -15.64 10.31
C TRP A 321 15.63 -15.25 9.47
N LYS A 322 14.55 -16.05 9.45
CA LYS A 322 13.44 -15.84 8.54
C LYS A 322 12.15 -15.43 9.29
N TYR A 323 11.28 -14.74 8.58
CA TYR A 323 9.95 -14.31 9.04
C TYR A 323 8.92 -15.28 8.48
N GLY A 324 7.96 -15.71 9.29
CA GLY A 324 6.97 -16.68 8.81
C GLY A 324 7.45 -18.13 8.77
N ASP A 325 8.49 -18.48 9.53
CA ASP A 325 9.01 -19.87 9.65
C ASP A 325 7.97 -20.87 10.18
N ASN A 326 6.89 -20.37 10.79
CA ASN A 326 5.67 -21.13 11.04
C ASN A 326 4.43 -20.30 10.69
N GLN A 327 3.30 -20.99 10.51
CA GLN A 327 2.02 -20.42 10.07
C GLN A 327 1.51 -19.28 11.00
N ILE A 328 1.74 -19.39 12.31
CA ILE A 328 1.37 -18.34 13.27
C ILE A 328 2.22 -17.08 13.05
N SER A 329 3.55 -17.22 12.97
CA SER A 329 4.44 -16.07 12.73
C SER A 329 4.18 -15.41 11.38
N ALA A 330 3.80 -16.17 10.35
CA ALA A 330 3.42 -15.63 9.05
C ALA A 330 2.13 -14.82 9.14
N THR A 331 1.13 -15.38 9.84
CA THR A 331 -0.14 -14.71 10.14
C THR A 331 0.07 -13.41 10.90
N LEU A 332 0.86 -13.42 11.98
CA LEU A 332 1.13 -12.23 12.78
C LEU A 332 1.92 -11.18 12.00
N THR A 333 2.83 -11.59 11.12
CA THR A 333 3.55 -10.67 10.23
C THR A 333 2.58 -9.94 9.30
N LYS A 334 1.66 -10.67 8.65
CA LYS A 334 0.62 -10.07 7.80
C LYS A 334 -0.29 -9.11 8.57
N LEU A 335 -0.72 -9.51 9.78
CA LEU A 335 -1.53 -8.67 10.66
C LEU A 335 -0.79 -7.37 11.05
N ILE A 336 0.47 -7.46 11.46
CA ILE A 336 1.27 -6.29 11.87
C ILE A 336 1.53 -5.36 10.69
N VAL A 337 1.80 -5.89 9.49
CA VAL A 337 1.96 -5.06 8.28
C VAL A 337 0.69 -4.25 8.00
N LYS A 338 -0.49 -4.88 8.09
CA LYS A 338 -1.78 -4.19 7.90
C LYS A 338 -2.07 -3.17 8.99
N ALA A 339 -1.82 -3.53 10.25
CA ALA A 339 -2.03 -2.60 11.36
C ALA A 339 -1.07 -1.40 11.28
N ALA A 340 0.19 -1.63 10.94
CA ALA A 340 1.18 -0.57 10.80
C ALA A 340 0.83 0.40 9.66
N SER A 341 0.20 -0.04 8.58
CA SER A 341 -0.09 0.83 7.43
C SER A 341 -1.02 2.02 7.75
N VAL A 342 -1.83 1.90 8.82
CA VAL A 342 -2.77 2.94 9.26
C VAL A 342 -2.26 3.76 10.46
N LEU A 343 -1.10 3.42 11.03
CA LEU A 343 -0.52 4.14 12.18
C LEU A 343 0.14 5.47 11.77
N PRO A 344 0.13 6.48 12.65
CA PRO A 344 0.81 7.75 12.39
C PRO A 344 2.33 7.56 12.37
N LEU A 345 3.05 8.46 11.71
CA LEU A 345 4.52 8.38 11.60
C LEU A 345 5.22 8.41 12.97
N SER A 346 4.66 9.12 13.95
CA SER A 346 5.16 9.16 15.32
C SER A 346 5.25 7.78 15.98
N TYR A 347 4.43 6.81 15.56
CA TYR A 347 4.53 5.43 16.02
C TYR A 347 5.87 4.80 15.60
N PHE A 348 6.28 4.99 14.36
CA PHE A 348 7.54 4.41 13.87
C PHE A 348 8.78 5.05 14.47
N ALA A 349 8.65 6.27 15.02
CA ALA A 349 9.72 6.94 15.75
C ALA A 349 10.03 6.30 17.13
N THR A 350 9.30 5.26 17.56
CA THR A 350 9.58 4.58 18.84
C THR A 350 10.16 3.17 18.69
N TYR A 351 10.28 2.64 17.48
CA TYR A 351 10.76 1.27 17.24
C TYR A 351 11.98 1.25 16.33
N ASP A 352 12.92 0.35 16.63
CA ASP A 352 14.04 0.02 15.74
C ASP A 352 13.94 -1.47 15.37
N PHE A 353 13.57 -1.72 14.11
CA PHE A 353 13.53 -3.02 13.48
C PHE A 353 14.65 -3.22 12.45
N SER A 354 15.62 -2.30 12.39
CA SER A 354 16.73 -2.33 11.44
C SER A 354 17.72 -3.47 11.71
N GLY A 355 17.84 -3.94 12.97
CA GLY A 355 18.99 -4.74 13.41
C GLY A 355 19.25 -6.06 12.67
N ARG A 356 18.25 -6.68 12.05
CA ARG A 356 18.48 -7.85 11.17
C ARG A 356 18.68 -7.45 9.71
N PHE A 357 17.77 -6.62 9.22
CA PHE A 357 17.77 -6.05 7.88
C PHE A 357 16.91 -4.77 7.95
N VAL A 358 17.33 -3.62 7.44
CA VAL A 358 18.46 -3.32 6.55
C VAL A 358 19.84 -3.29 7.22
N GLY A 359 19.92 -3.53 8.52
CA GLY A 359 21.13 -3.44 9.34
C GLY A 359 21.04 -2.24 10.29
N SER A 360 21.55 -2.37 11.51
CA SER A 360 21.57 -1.26 12.46
C SER A 360 22.50 -0.16 11.97
N SER A 361 22.00 1.06 11.94
CA SER A 361 22.86 2.23 11.93
C SER A 361 23.27 2.59 13.36
N MET A 362 24.54 2.89 13.58
CA MET A 362 24.97 3.43 14.87
C MET A 362 24.55 4.89 14.99
N ASN A 363 24.36 5.34 16.24
CA ASN A 363 23.86 6.67 16.60
C ASN A 363 24.91 7.74 16.26
N SER A 364 25.11 7.94 14.97
CA SER A 364 25.96 8.95 14.35
C SER A 364 25.35 10.32 14.59
N ASP A 365 26.19 11.36 14.67
CA ASP A 365 25.75 12.72 14.95
C ASP A 365 24.78 13.19 13.86
N CYS A 366 23.48 13.05 14.14
CA CYS A 366 22.40 13.43 13.25
C CYS A 366 22.38 14.95 13.13
N GLN A 367 22.25 15.46 11.90
CA GLN A 367 22.34 16.88 11.61
C GLN A 367 21.19 17.34 10.73
N GLN A 368 20.97 18.65 10.74
CA GLN A 368 20.18 19.29 9.70
C GLN A 368 21.07 19.48 8.47
N VAL A 369 20.71 18.84 7.36
CA VAL A 369 21.51 18.88 6.12
C VAL A 369 20.66 19.38 4.97
N THR A 370 21.15 20.40 4.26
CA THR A 370 20.55 20.91 3.02
C THR A 370 21.27 20.34 1.81
N VAL A 371 20.52 19.72 0.91
CA VAL A 371 21.02 19.18 -0.37
C VAL A 371 20.40 19.95 -1.54
N SER A 372 21.18 20.09 -2.61
CA SER A 372 20.74 20.72 -3.86
C SER A 372 20.48 19.63 -4.90
N LEU A 373 19.25 19.52 -5.37
CA LEU A 373 18.81 18.50 -6.32
C LEU A 373 18.36 19.14 -7.63
N SER A 374 18.60 18.47 -8.75
CA SER A 374 18.05 18.84 -10.05
C SER A 374 17.34 17.62 -10.64
N PHE A 375 16.17 17.84 -11.23
CA PHE A 375 15.27 16.79 -11.72
C PHE A 375 15.10 16.89 -13.26
N PRO A 376 16.16 16.65 -14.05
CA PRO A 376 16.11 16.77 -15.50
C PRO A 376 15.25 15.70 -16.19
N ASP A 377 15.00 14.56 -15.52
CA ASP A 377 14.29 13.40 -16.08
C ASP A 377 13.50 12.63 -14.98
N PRO A 378 12.46 11.85 -15.31
CA PRO A 378 11.73 11.04 -14.32
C PRO A 378 12.58 9.88 -13.77
N GLY A 379 12.77 9.80 -12.44
CA GLY A 379 13.60 8.76 -11.83
C GLY A 379 13.82 8.97 -10.34
N TRP A 380 14.70 8.17 -9.73
CA TRP A 380 15.05 8.33 -8.30
C TRP A 380 16.35 9.11 -8.14
N TYR A 381 16.27 10.22 -7.42
CA TYR A 381 17.38 11.10 -7.13
C TYR A 381 17.91 10.84 -5.72
N SER A 382 19.16 10.37 -5.66
CA SER A 382 19.91 10.14 -4.42
C SER A 382 20.18 11.47 -3.72
N THR A 383 19.91 11.51 -2.42
CA THR A 383 20.26 12.67 -1.58
C THR A 383 21.67 12.58 -0.98
N GLY A 384 22.25 11.38 -0.90
CA GLY A 384 23.45 11.12 -0.10
C GLY A 384 23.16 11.07 1.41
N LEU A 385 21.89 11.07 1.82
CA LEU A 385 21.46 11.12 3.21
C LEU A 385 20.71 9.85 3.64
N TRP A 386 20.94 9.47 4.89
CA TRP A 386 20.32 8.38 5.62
C TRP A 386 19.51 8.97 6.77
N ILE A 387 18.29 8.46 6.96
CA ILE A 387 17.47 8.75 8.14
C ILE A 387 17.54 7.54 9.07
N GLN A 388 17.80 7.81 10.34
CA GLN A 388 17.90 6.80 11.38
C GLN A 388 16.51 6.21 11.71
N PRO A 389 16.42 4.93 12.11
CA PRO A 389 15.21 4.44 12.77
C PRO A 389 14.97 5.20 14.08
N GLN A 390 13.72 5.26 14.54
CA GLN A 390 13.31 5.96 15.78
C GLN A 390 13.39 7.50 15.75
N TYR A 391 13.56 8.13 14.59
CA TYR A 391 13.48 9.59 14.46
C TYR A 391 12.23 9.99 13.68
N LEU A 392 11.56 11.03 14.15
CA LEU A 392 10.55 11.76 13.39
C LEU A 392 11.24 12.95 12.73
N SER A 393 11.76 12.71 11.53
CA SER A 393 12.53 13.70 10.78
C SER A 393 11.65 14.62 9.96
N GLN A 394 12.12 15.83 9.73
CA GLN A 394 11.45 16.85 8.94
C GLN A 394 12.16 17.02 7.60
N VAL A 395 11.37 17.12 6.53
CA VAL A 395 11.82 17.44 5.18
C VAL A 395 11.20 18.76 4.77
N GLN A 396 12.05 19.74 4.47
CA GLN A 396 11.64 21.07 4.07
C GLN A 396 12.19 21.41 2.69
N PHE A 397 11.29 21.73 1.76
CA PHE A 397 11.62 22.24 0.43
C PHE A 397 11.60 23.77 0.42
N ASP A 398 12.55 24.38 -0.27
CA ASP A 398 12.56 25.82 -0.52
C ASP A 398 11.39 26.29 -1.41
N GLN A 399 10.92 25.41 -2.29
CA GLN A 399 9.76 25.62 -3.17
C GLN A 399 8.85 24.40 -3.20
N ARG A 400 7.62 24.57 -3.69
CA ARG A 400 6.68 23.45 -3.82
C ARG A 400 7.09 22.57 -4.99
N VAL A 401 7.08 21.25 -4.79
CA VAL A 401 7.41 20.24 -5.81
C VAL A 401 6.22 19.27 -5.89
N PRO A 402 5.16 19.62 -6.65
CA PRO A 402 3.87 18.94 -6.54
C PRO A 402 3.93 17.41 -6.65
N ASN A 403 3.87 16.77 -7.79
CA ASN A 403 3.78 15.32 -7.93
C ASN A 403 5.11 14.57 -7.65
N CYS A 404 5.84 14.91 -6.60
CA CYS A 404 7.09 14.25 -6.19
C CYS A 404 6.88 13.31 -5.00
N GLN A 405 7.60 12.18 -4.97
CA GLN A 405 7.56 11.23 -3.85
C GLN A 405 8.87 11.25 -3.06
N ILE A 406 8.75 11.17 -1.73
CA ILE A 406 9.86 10.83 -0.84
C ILE A 406 9.88 9.31 -0.70
N ILE A 407 11.06 8.72 -0.87
CA ILE A 407 11.29 7.30 -0.67
C ILE A 407 12.40 7.11 0.35
N ILE A 408 12.18 6.24 1.33
CA ILE A 408 13.16 5.88 2.36
C ILE A 408 13.42 4.39 2.28
N GLY A 409 14.68 4.02 2.06
CA GLY A 409 15.11 2.65 1.77
C GLY A 409 15.14 2.36 0.27
N CYS A 410 16.17 1.64 -0.18
CA CYS A 410 16.37 1.31 -1.59
C CYS A 410 15.57 0.09 -2.07
N HIS A 411 15.05 -0.73 -1.16
CA HIS A 411 14.38 -1.99 -1.50
C HIS A 411 12.93 -1.74 -1.93
N THR A 412 12.59 -2.13 -3.15
CA THR A 412 11.23 -1.94 -3.70
C THR A 412 10.38 -3.18 -3.74
N PHE A 413 10.99 -4.35 -3.53
CA PHE A 413 10.27 -5.60 -3.56
C PHE A 413 9.42 -5.77 -2.29
N ASN A 414 8.09 -5.76 -2.46
CA ASN A 414 7.16 -6.10 -1.39
C ASN A 414 6.96 -7.62 -1.39
N ALA A 415 7.40 -8.28 -0.32
CA ALA A 415 7.33 -9.73 -0.21
C ALA A 415 6.01 -10.25 0.39
N ILE A 416 5.11 -9.36 0.84
CA ILE A 416 3.99 -9.76 1.71
C ILE A 416 3.01 -10.74 1.04
N ASP A 417 2.90 -10.63 -0.28
CA ASP A 417 2.04 -11.45 -1.12
C ASP A 417 2.70 -12.77 -1.53
N ASN A 418 4.02 -12.91 -1.29
CA ASN A 418 4.73 -14.17 -1.49
C ASN A 418 4.44 -15.15 -0.35
N GLU A 419 4.57 -16.45 -0.66
CA GLU A 419 4.52 -17.48 0.36
C GLU A 419 5.69 -17.35 1.36
N PRO A 420 5.43 -17.42 2.68
CA PRO A 420 6.47 -17.49 3.69
C PRO A 420 7.27 -18.80 3.57
N PRO A 421 8.48 -18.89 4.17
CA PRO A 421 9.11 -17.89 5.02
C PRO A 421 9.89 -16.83 4.24
N TRP A 422 9.80 -15.57 4.67
CA TRP A 422 10.52 -14.42 4.10
C TRP A 422 11.90 -14.24 4.74
N LYS A 423 12.89 -13.82 3.96
CA LYS A 423 14.28 -13.67 4.45
C LYS A 423 14.53 -12.33 5.18
N ARG A 424 13.61 -11.37 5.03
CA ARG A 424 13.57 -10.10 5.76
C ARG A 424 12.11 -9.74 6.07
N PHE A 425 11.89 -8.67 6.83
CA PHE A 425 10.53 -8.15 6.99
C PHE A 425 9.97 -7.81 5.59
N PRO A 426 8.70 -8.12 5.28
CA PRO A 426 8.23 -8.08 3.89
C PRO A 426 8.30 -6.70 3.22
N ILE A 427 8.13 -5.63 4.00
CA ILE A 427 8.20 -4.24 3.55
C ILE A 427 9.24 -3.50 4.40
N VAL A 428 10.31 -3.02 3.77
CA VAL A 428 11.43 -2.31 4.44
C VAL A 428 11.72 -0.95 3.84
N SER A 429 10.79 -0.42 3.05
CA SER A 429 10.85 0.93 2.50
C SER A 429 9.55 1.68 2.74
N LEU A 430 9.67 3.00 2.85
CA LEU A 430 8.55 3.92 2.94
C LEU A 430 8.47 4.72 1.64
N ARG A 431 7.27 4.92 1.12
CA ARG A 431 6.99 5.89 0.06
C ARG A 431 5.90 6.86 0.51
N ARG A 432 6.11 8.15 0.31
CA ARG A 432 5.13 9.20 0.65
C ARG A 432 5.05 10.24 -0.45
N GLN A 433 3.84 10.62 -0.80
CA GLN A 433 3.60 11.73 -1.72
C GLN A 433 3.90 13.06 -1.00
N ILE A 434 4.65 13.93 -1.67
CA ILE A 434 4.85 15.33 -1.26
C ILE A 434 3.58 16.08 -1.66
N THR A 435 3.03 16.85 -0.73
CA THR A 435 1.81 17.64 -0.92
C THR A 435 2.06 19.13 -0.68
N ASP A 436 3.07 19.45 0.15
CA ASP A 436 3.44 20.79 0.56
C ASP A 436 4.97 20.93 0.66
N ARG A 437 5.46 22.07 1.15
CA ARG A 437 6.89 22.33 1.36
C ARG A 437 7.45 21.68 2.62
N PHE A 438 6.60 21.27 3.54
CA PHE A 438 7.01 20.69 4.82
C PHE A 438 6.37 19.32 5.00
N HIS A 439 7.21 18.34 5.35
CA HIS A 439 6.81 16.96 5.51
C HIS A 439 7.50 16.32 6.70
N GLU A 440 6.76 15.49 7.43
CA GLU A 440 7.35 14.59 8.42
C GLU A 440 7.58 13.21 7.79
N ILE A 441 8.66 12.56 8.20
CA ILE A 441 9.00 11.19 7.81
C ILE A 441 9.51 10.41 9.02
N ALA A 442 9.15 9.13 9.08
CA ALA A 442 9.67 8.19 10.07
C ALA A 442 9.60 6.77 9.49
N THR A 443 10.57 5.93 9.83
CA THR A 443 10.63 4.52 9.43
C THR A 443 11.19 3.70 10.59
N PRO A 444 10.67 2.50 10.86
CA PRO A 444 11.24 1.64 11.89
C PRO A 444 12.55 0.98 11.45
N TYR A 445 12.95 1.10 10.18
CA TYR A 445 14.14 0.43 9.63
C TYR A 445 15.31 1.39 9.38
N GLY A 446 15.07 2.71 9.39
CA GLY A 446 15.96 3.68 8.77
C GLY A 446 16.00 3.53 7.25
N GLY A 447 16.87 4.29 6.59
CA GLY A 447 17.13 4.10 5.17
C GLY A 447 17.71 5.31 4.44
N MET A 448 18.26 5.05 3.26
CA MET A 448 18.68 6.09 2.30
C MET A 448 17.45 6.85 1.80
N VAL A 449 17.58 8.17 1.65
CA VAL A 449 16.49 9.04 1.19
C VAL A 449 16.64 9.35 -0.29
N TYR A 450 15.53 9.19 -1.02
CA TYR A 450 15.40 9.53 -2.43
C TYR A 450 14.22 10.45 -2.67
N PHE A 451 14.31 11.25 -3.72
CA PHE A 451 13.17 11.96 -4.30
C PHE A 451 12.86 11.42 -5.70
N ALA A 452 11.58 11.19 -5.98
CA ALA A 452 11.10 10.68 -7.25
C ALA A 452 10.03 11.64 -7.82
N PRO A 453 10.41 12.60 -8.68
CA PRO A 453 9.46 13.50 -9.36
C PRO A 453 8.60 12.73 -10.37
N GLY A 454 7.32 13.11 -10.47
CA GLY A 454 6.41 12.65 -11.52
C GLY A 454 6.77 13.22 -12.89
N GLU A 455 6.20 12.65 -13.95
CA GLU A 455 6.55 12.95 -15.35
C GLU A 455 6.35 14.42 -15.75
N SER A 456 5.35 15.09 -15.16
CA SER A 456 5.04 16.49 -15.44
C SER A 456 5.93 17.49 -14.67
N GLU A 457 6.82 17.01 -13.79
CA GLU A 457 7.59 17.81 -12.84
C GLU A 457 9.07 17.94 -13.21
N ILE A 458 9.40 17.64 -14.46
CA ILE A 458 10.75 17.83 -14.98
C ILE A 458 11.07 19.32 -14.86
N ILE A 459 11.95 19.64 -13.92
CA ILE A 459 12.41 21.00 -13.71
C ILE A 459 13.39 21.30 -14.84
N GLU A 460 13.29 22.50 -15.41
CA GLU A 460 14.24 22.99 -16.41
C GLU A 460 15.67 22.62 -15.96
N LYS A 461 16.48 22.03 -16.84
CA LYS A 461 17.79 21.41 -16.54
C LYS A 461 18.76 22.25 -15.68
N ASN A 462 18.50 23.56 -15.55
CA ASN A 462 19.32 24.53 -14.82
C ASN A 462 18.71 25.06 -13.51
N LYS A 463 17.54 24.59 -13.06
CA LYS A 463 16.96 24.96 -11.76
C LYS A 463 17.17 23.84 -10.76
N SER A 464 17.76 24.18 -9.62
CA SER A 464 17.88 23.27 -8.48
C SER A 464 16.78 23.52 -7.46
N ILE A 465 16.41 22.47 -6.73
CA ILE A 465 15.61 22.53 -5.51
C ILE A 465 16.53 22.33 -4.32
N HIS A 466 16.40 23.17 -3.31
CA HIS A 466 17.06 22.95 -2.03
C HIS A 466 16.12 22.22 -1.08
N VAL A 467 16.58 21.08 -0.58
CA VAL A 467 15.83 20.27 0.37
C VAL A 467 16.63 20.14 1.65
N THR A 468 16.03 20.52 2.77
CA THR A 468 16.62 20.44 4.10
C THR A 468 15.98 19.30 4.87
N LEU A 469 16.81 18.37 5.35
CA LEU A 469 16.37 17.23 6.15
C LEU A 469 16.91 17.36 7.58
N SER A 470 16.06 17.20 8.58
CA SER A 470 16.49 17.07 9.98
C SER A 470 16.90 15.62 10.28
N ASP A 471 17.71 15.47 11.32
CA ASP A 471 18.11 14.17 11.87
C ASP A 471 18.72 13.21 10.83
N ALA A 472 19.45 13.78 9.86
CA ALA A 472 20.03 13.06 8.75
C ALA A 472 21.54 12.87 8.94
N VAL A 473 22.05 11.77 8.38
CA VAL A 473 23.48 11.45 8.34
C VAL A 473 23.88 11.17 6.90
N LYS A 474 25.11 11.51 6.49
CA LYS A 474 25.60 11.14 5.16
C LYS A 474 25.84 9.64 5.08
N TYR A 475 25.42 8.99 3.99
CA TYR A 475 25.79 7.60 3.71
C TYR A 475 27.00 7.50 2.77
N PRO A 476 27.76 6.39 2.81
CA PRO A 476 28.94 6.20 1.96
C PRO A 476 28.63 6.19 0.46
N MET A 477 29.38 6.97 -0.32
CA MET A 477 29.22 7.07 -1.78
C MET A 477 30.56 6.91 -2.51
N MET A 478 30.64 5.93 -3.41
CA MET A 478 31.78 5.72 -4.30
C MET A 478 31.40 6.15 -5.73
N ILE A 479 32.01 7.22 -6.24
CA ILE A 479 31.62 7.82 -7.52
C ILE A 479 32.80 7.78 -8.49
N LEU A 480 32.57 7.18 -9.68
CA LEU A 480 33.55 7.11 -10.75
C LEU A 480 34.03 8.52 -11.13
N GLY A 481 35.35 8.70 -11.23
CA GLY A 481 35.98 9.99 -11.52
C GLY A 481 35.99 10.98 -10.34
N LYS A 482 35.55 10.58 -9.15
CA LYS A 482 35.61 11.38 -7.91
C LYS A 482 36.21 10.56 -6.76
N PRO A 483 37.53 10.32 -6.75
CA PRO A 483 38.18 9.42 -5.78
C PRO A 483 37.97 9.83 -4.31
N ASP A 484 37.84 11.14 -4.05
CA ASP A 484 37.59 11.64 -2.68
C ASP A 484 36.15 11.39 -2.19
N SER A 485 35.20 11.00 -3.06
CA SER A 485 33.80 10.82 -2.64
C SER A 485 33.67 9.77 -1.55
N TRP A 486 34.35 8.63 -1.71
CA TRP A 486 34.31 7.53 -0.75
C TRP A 486 34.93 7.97 0.57
N LYS A 487 36.15 8.51 0.51
CA LYS A 487 36.88 9.00 1.69
C LYS A 487 36.08 10.05 2.48
N ASN A 488 35.35 10.94 1.80
CA ASN A 488 34.62 12.03 2.43
C ASN A 488 33.25 11.63 3.01
N THR A 489 32.72 10.48 2.62
CA THR A 489 31.37 10.03 3.00
C THR A 489 31.36 8.70 3.74
N TYR A 490 32.47 7.97 3.73
CA TYR A 490 32.60 6.68 4.38
C TYR A 490 32.42 6.79 5.89
N THR A 491 31.60 5.89 6.41
CA THR A 491 31.40 5.61 7.83
C THR A 491 30.95 4.17 7.97
N GLU A 492 31.45 3.46 8.98
CA GLU A 492 30.97 2.11 9.32
C GLU A 492 29.59 2.15 10.02
N ASP A 493 29.16 3.32 10.47
CA ASP A 493 27.90 3.51 11.21
C ASP A 493 26.68 3.36 10.33
N ILE A 494 26.82 3.47 9.01
CA ILE A 494 25.70 3.41 8.06
C ILE A 494 25.81 2.11 7.25
N PRO A 495 24.78 1.24 7.27
CA PRO A 495 24.88 -0.12 6.74
C PRO A 495 24.87 -0.22 5.21
N TRP A 496 24.38 0.81 4.52
CA TRP A 496 24.28 0.85 3.05
C TRP A 496 24.91 2.10 2.47
N GLY A 497 25.42 1.95 1.25
CA GLY A 497 25.94 3.05 0.45
C GLY A 497 25.62 2.87 -1.02
N GLU A 498 26.14 3.78 -1.85
CA GLU A 498 25.94 3.75 -3.30
C GLU A 498 27.25 3.81 -4.07
N ILE A 499 27.32 3.01 -5.13
CA ILE A 499 28.33 3.12 -6.18
C ILE A 499 27.68 3.81 -7.37
N VAL A 500 28.31 4.84 -7.91
CA VAL A 500 27.80 5.63 -9.04
C VAL A 500 28.81 5.60 -10.18
N THR A 501 28.44 4.97 -11.29
CA THR A 501 29.23 4.95 -12.54
C THR A 501 28.60 5.88 -13.59
N LYS A 502 29.05 5.85 -14.85
CA LYS A 502 28.38 6.59 -15.94
C LYS A 502 27.03 5.96 -16.29
N THR A 503 26.94 4.64 -16.25
CA THR A 503 25.76 3.88 -16.72
C THR A 503 24.80 3.46 -15.61
N ILE A 504 25.28 3.20 -14.39
CA ILE A 504 24.50 2.57 -13.32
C ILE A 504 24.78 3.17 -11.93
N ILE A 505 23.77 3.11 -11.06
CA ILE A 505 23.86 3.35 -9.62
C ILE A 505 23.58 2.03 -8.91
N ILE A 506 24.48 1.57 -8.05
CA ILE A 506 24.35 0.30 -7.32
C ILE A 506 24.24 0.61 -5.83
N ALA A 507 23.11 0.26 -5.23
CA ALA A 507 22.95 0.25 -3.77
C ALA A 507 23.41 -1.11 -3.23
N ALA A 508 24.39 -1.09 -2.34
CA ALA A 508 24.98 -2.27 -1.71
C ALA A 508 25.33 -1.97 -0.25
N ARG A 509 25.62 -3.03 0.52
CA ARG A 509 26.04 -2.82 1.91
C ARG A 509 27.40 -2.11 1.96
N THR A 510 27.58 -1.25 2.95
CA THR A 510 28.82 -0.47 3.13
C THR A 510 30.04 -1.37 3.27
N ASP A 511 29.92 -2.49 4.00
CA ASP A 511 31.00 -3.47 4.17
C ASP A 511 31.41 -4.10 2.82
N GLN A 512 30.45 -4.38 1.95
CA GLN A 512 30.71 -4.87 0.59
C GLN A 512 31.41 -3.80 -0.24
N ILE A 513 30.93 -2.55 -0.25
CA ILE A 513 31.54 -1.48 -1.04
C ILE A 513 32.98 -1.19 -0.56
N ASN A 514 33.22 -1.25 0.75
CA ASN A 514 34.55 -1.02 1.35
C ASN A 514 35.60 -2.07 0.92
N MET A 515 35.18 -3.27 0.50
CA MET A 515 36.07 -4.33 0.05
C MET A 515 36.57 -4.14 -1.41
N ILE A 516 36.16 -3.08 -2.10
CA ILE A 516 36.63 -2.78 -3.46
C ILE A 516 38.03 -2.17 -3.40
N SER A 517 39.05 -2.97 -3.73
CA SER A 517 40.46 -2.54 -3.71
C SER A 517 40.82 -1.54 -4.82
N ASP A 518 40.41 -1.83 -6.06
CA ASP A 518 40.63 -0.98 -7.24
C ASP A 518 39.32 -0.30 -7.64
N GLN A 519 39.00 0.81 -6.97
CA GLN A 519 37.74 1.54 -7.14
C GLN A 519 37.54 1.95 -8.61
N GLU A 520 38.50 2.67 -9.17
CA GLU A 520 38.31 3.28 -10.49
C GLU A 520 38.32 2.25 -11.62
N GLY A 521 39.18 1.22 -11.53
CA GLY A 521 39.17 0.13 -12.47
C GLY A 521 37.90 -0.71 -12.38
N GLN A 522 37.35 -0.95 -11.17
CA GLN A 522 36.14 -1.76 -11.02
C GLN A 522 34.89 -1.03 -11.53
N LEU A 523 34.74 0.25 -11.20
CA LEU A 523 33.61 1.05 -11.68
C LEU A 523 33.66 1.24 -13.20
N SER A 524 34.87 1.41 -13.77
CA SER A 524 35.05 1.48 -15.23
C SER A 524 34.74 0.14 -15.92
N TYR A 525 35.10 -0.98 -15.28
CA TYR A 525 34.76 -2.31 -15.76
C TYR A 525 33.24 -2.56 -15.78
N ILE A 526 32.52 -2.11 -14.75
CA ILE A 526 31.05 -2.20 -14.73
C ILE A 526 30.46 -1.42 -15.91
N ASP A 527 30.94 -0.21 -16.19
CA ASP A 527 30.50 0.56 -17.36
C ASP A 527 30.83 -0.15 -18.69
N SER A 528 31.99 -0.82 -18.79
CA SER A 528 32.37 -1.55 -20.00
C SER A 528 31.50 -2.79 -20.25
N LEU A 529 30.90 -3.37 -19.21
CA LEU A 529 29.92 -4.45 -19.34
C LEU A 529 28.52 -3.96 -19.75
N ILE A 530 28.18 -2.70 -19.49
CA ILE A 530 26.81 -2.20 -19.73
C ILE A 530 26.71 -1.45 -21.07
N ALA A 531 27.74 -0.70 -21.45
CA ALA A 531 27.71 0.12 -22.65
C ALA A 531 27.38 -0.67 -23.95
N PRO A 532 27.96 -1.86 -24.22
CA PRO A 532 27.69 -2.56 -25.47
C PRO A 532 26.22 -2.99 -25.63
N MET A 533 25.58 -3.45 -24.56
CA MET A 533 24.17 -3.85 -24.62
C MET A 533 23.22 -2.65 -24.75
N VAL A 534 23.55 -1.51 -24.17
CA VAL A 534 22.79 -0.26 -24.35
C VAL A 534 22.88 0.20 -25.81
N GLU A 535 24.08 0.15 -26.39
CA GLU A 535 24.30 0.50 -27.80
C GLU A 535 23.48 -0.40 -28.73
N VAL A 536 23.61 -1.73 -28.58
CA VAL A 536 22.93 -2.68 -29.46
C VAL A 536 21.41 -2.69 -29.27
N SER A 537 20.92 -2.47 -28.05
CA SER A 537 19.48 -2.31 -27.83
C SER A 537 18.91 -1.03 -28.44
N GLY A 538 19.74 -0.07 -28.86
CA GLY A 538 19.32 1.25 -29.32
C GLY A 538 18.64 2.07 -28.22
N TYR A 539 18.87 1.73 -26.95
CA TYR A 539 18.24 2.40 -25.82
C TYR A 539 18.92 3.74 -25.55
N THR A 540 18.14 4.82 -25.54
CA THR A 540 18.63 6.14 -25.15
C THR A 540 18.49 6.31 -23.65
N MET A 541 19.61 6.36 -22.94
CA MET A 541 19.58 6.55 -21.49
C MET A 541 19.14 7.96 -21.11
N SER A 542 17.88 8.12 -20.71
CA SER A 542 17.39 9.33 -20.01
C SER A 542 17.83 9.37 -18.54
N LYS A 543 18.12 8.21 -17.94
CA LYS A 543 18.61 8.07 -16.58
C LYS A 543 19.58 6.90 -16.47
N LYS A 544 20.42 6.92 -15.42
CA LYS A 544 21.24 5.76 -15.05
C LYS A 544 20.34 4.61 -14.63
N PHE A 545 20.74 3.39 -14.98
CA PHE A 545 20.17 2.20 -14.35
C PHE A 545 20.39 2.29 -12.84
N ARG A 546 19.50 1.67 -12.06
CA ARG A 546 19.65 1.59 -10.62
C ARG A 546 19.47 0.14 -10.21
N LEU A 547 20.45 -0.42 -9.51
CA LEU A 547 20.47 -1.81 -9.08
C LEU A 547 20.56 -1.88 -7.55
N VAL A 548 19.79 -2.79 -6.98
CA VAL A 548 19.73 -3.03 -5.53
C VAL A 548 19.93 -4.51 -5.29
N PHE A 549 20.88 -4.83 -4.43
CA PHE A 549 21.05 -6.17 -3.90
C PHE A 549 20.05 -6.40 -2.76
N ASP A 550 19.17 -7.38 -2.90
CA ASP A 550 18.14 -7.69 -1.89
C ASP A 550 18.23 -9.17 -1.49
N ILE A 551 18.07 -9.44 -0.20
CA ILE A 551 18.01 -10.80 0.31
C ILE A 551 16.71 -11.48 -0.12
N GLU A 552 15.66 -10.68 -0.36
CA GLU A 552 14.40 -11.10 -0.94
C GLU A 552 14.41 -10.76 -2.44
N TYR A 553 14.45 -11.81 -3.28
CA TYR A 553 14.58 -11.68 -4.72
C TYR A 553 13.52 -12.57 -5.41
N PRO A 554 12.71 -12.04 -6.34
CA PRO A 554 11.62 -12.78 -6.98
C PRO A 554 12.06 -13.84 -7.99
N HIS A 555 13.37 -14.08 -8.15
CA HIS A 555 13.94 -15.09 -9.06
C HIS A 555 13.47 -14.97 -10.53
N THR A 556 13.01 -13.80 -10.93
CA THR A 556 12.50 -13.51 -12.27
C THR A 556 12.89 -12.08 -12.65
N PHE A 557 13.18 -11.86 -13.94
CA PHE A 557 13.40 -10.50 -14.43
C PHE A 557 12.09 -9.73 -14.41
N MET A 558 12.17 -8.51 -13.91
CA MET A 558 11.06 -7.59 -13.87
C MET A 558 11.52 -6.26 -14.44
N ASN A 559 10.67 -5.63 -15.23
CA ASN A 559 10.84 -4.23 -15.52
C ASN A 559 10.59 -3.47 -14.21
N SER A 560 11.66 -2.93 -13.63
CA SER A 560 11.64 -2.35 -12.31
C SER A 560 12.73 -1.30 -12.16
N TYR A 561 12.39 -0.23 -11.46
CA TYR A 561 13.34 0.81 -11.10
C TYR A 561 13.20 1.11 -9.61
N PRO A 562 14.15 0.64 -8.77
CA PRO A 562 15.38 -0.08 -9.09
C PRO A 562 15.20 -1.53 -9.56
N ILE A 563 16.23 -2.02 -10.26
CA ILE A 563 16.42 -3.43 -10.63
C ILE A 563 16.87 -4.19 -9.39
N THR A 564 16.09 -5.19 -8.97
CA THR A 564 16.40 -6.00 -7.78
C THR A 564 17.17 -7.25 -8.20
N ILE A 565 18.25 -7.59 -7.49
CA ILE A 565 19.07 -8.78 -7.70
C ILE A 565 19.34 -9.47 -6.36
N ASP A 566 19.54 -10.80 -6.36
CA ASP A 566 19.93 -11.55 -5.17
C ASP A 566 21.21 -10.98 -4.52
N ILE A 567 21.13 -10.69 -3.22
CA ILE A 567 22.22 -10.12 -2.43
C ILE A 567 23.52 -10.90 -2.50
N ASN A 568 23.49 -12.22 -2.74
CA ASN A 568 24.69 -13.04 -2.80
C ASN A 568 25.52 -12.80 -4.07
N LEU A 569 24.93 -12.19 -5.10
CA LEU A 569 25.61 -11.94 -6.38
C LEU A 569 26.51 -10.71 -6.36
N HIS A 570 26.50 -9.90 -5.29
CA HIS A 570 27.34 -8.70 -5.17
C HIS A 570 28.82 -8.96 -5.47
N LYS A 571 29.36 -10.09 -5.01
CA LYS A 571 30.80 -10.41 -5.20
C LYS A 571 31.18 -10.55 -6.66
N LYS A 572 30.25 -11.02 -7.49
CA LYS A 572 30.48 -11.27 -8.92
C LYS A 572 30.57 -9.96 -9.70
N LEU A 573 29.80 -8.95 -9.30
CA LEU A 573 29.81 -7.63 -9.92
C LEU A 573 30.82 -6.66 -9.30
N LEU A 574 30.97 -6.68 -7.97
CA LEU A 574 31.74 -5.68 -7.22
C LEU A 574 33.20 -6.09 -6.96
N HIS A 575 33.52 -7.38 -6.97
CA HIS A 575 34.82 -7.90 -6.52
C HIS A 575 35.50 -8.85 -7.51
N SER A 576 34.86 -9.13 -8.64
CA SER A 576 35.42 -9.99 -9.69
C SER A 576 35.36 -9.29 -11.04
N ARG A 577 36.28 -9.69 -11.93
CA ARG A 577 36.27 -9.38 -13.37
C ARG A 577 36.32 -10.64 -14.21
N GLU A 578 36.01 -11.78 -13.60
CA GLU A 578 35.98 -13.09 -14.26
C GLU A 578 34.63 -13.31 -14.93
N LEU A 579 34.67 -14.00 -16.08
CA LEU A 579 33.47 -14.46 -16.76
C LEU A 579 32.78 -15.54 -15.90
N SER A 580 31.47 -15.38 -15.69
CA SER A 580 30.67 -16.34 -14.93
C SER A 580 29.20 -16.33 -15.35
N GLN A 581 28.47 -17.38 -14.97
CA GLN A 581 27.02 -17.45 -15.18
C GLN A 581 26.28 -16.33 -14.43
N GLU A 582 26.74 -15.99 -13.23
CA GLU A 582 26.08 -14.99 -12.40
C GLU A 582 26.21 -13.57 -12.98
N ILE A 583 27.37 -13.21 -13.57
CA ILE A 583 27.50 -11.89 -14.23
C ILE A 583 26.60 -11.80 -15.47
N PHE A 584 26.42 -12.92 -16.20
CA PHE A 584 25.47 -13.01 -17.31
C PHE A 584 24.02 -12.77 -16.84
N GLU A 585 23.62 -13.35 -15.71
CA GLU A 585 22.27 -13.15 -15.16
C GLU A 585 22.03 -11.72 -14.67
N ILE A 586 23.02 -11.10 -14.02
CA ILE A 586 22.95 -9.69 -13.61
C ILE A 586 22.79 -8.77 -14.83
N LEU A 587 23.61 -8.98 -15.86
CA LEU A 587 23.54 -8.18 -17.09
C LEU A 587 22.24 -8.42 -17.85
N ALA A 588 21.69 -9.64 -17.83
CA ALA A 588 20.41 -9.95 -18.44
C ALA A 588 19.26 -9.21 -17.73
N ALA A 589 19.28 -9.11 -16.39
CA ALA A 589 18.30 -8.31 -15.66
C ALA A 589 18.39 -6.81 -16.00
N ILE A 590 19.60 -6.27 -16.19
CA ILE A 590 19.78 -4.88 -16.62
C ILE A 590 19.32 -4.71 -18.07
N ALA A 591 19.70 -5.62 -18.97
CA ALA A 591 19.29 -5.61 -20.37
C ALA A 591 17.76 -5.70 -20.52
N TYR A 592 17.08 -6.44 -19.66
CA TYR A 592 15.62 -6.52 -19.63
C TYR A 592 14.96 -5.14 -19.57
N ASN A 593 15.57 -4.20 -18.86
CA ASN A 593 15.06 -2.83 -18.68
C ASN A 593 15.43 -1.88 -19.85
N THR A 594 16.18 -2.34 -20.84
CA THR A 594 16.45 -1.58 -22.09
C THR A 594 15.38 -1.78 -23.17
N ILE A 595 14.54 -2.80 -22.98
CA ILE A 595 13.57 -3.29 -23.95
C ILE A 595 12.17 -2.71 -23.71
N ASP A 596 11.86 -2.32 -22.46
CA ASP A 596 10.54 -1.94 -21.92
C ASP A 596 9.58 -1.13 -22.84
N SER A 597 10.13 -0.35 -23.75
CA SER A 597 9.41 0.40 -24.79
C SER A 597 8.98 -0.42 -26.02
N THR A 598 8.93 -1.76 -25.99
CA THR A 598 8.64 -2.58 -27.21
C THR A 598 7.39 -3.45 -27.13
N GLY A 599 6.66 -3.54 -26.01
CA GLY A 599 5.38 -4.30 -25.97
C GLY A 599 5.45 -5.78 -26.38
N LEU A 600 6.64 -6.40 -26.28
CA LEU A 600 6.90 -7.77 -26.75
C LEU A 600 6.32 -8.82 -25.80
N ASP A 601 6.06 -10.02 -26.32
CA ASP A 601 5.82 -11.22 -25.50
C ASP A 601 6.95 -11.44 -24.48
N LYS A 602 6.59 -11.92 -23.28
CA LYS A 602 7.48 -12.06 -22.14
C LYS A 602 8.66 -13.02 -22.41
N ASP A 603 8.44 -14.12 -23.11
CA ASP A 603 9.48 -15.11 -23.38
C ASP A 603 10.46 -14.59 -24.42
N LEU A 604 9.97 -13.87 -25.42
CA LEU A 604 10.82 -13.18 -26.38
C LEU A 604 11.62 -12.06 -25.70
N HIS A 605 10.98 -11.26 -24.84
CA HIS A 605 11.65 -10.21 -24.06
C HIS A 605 12.80 -10.78 -23.21
N ASN A 606 12.56 -11.89 -22.51
CA ASN A 606 13.62 -12.60 -21.78
C ASN A 606 14.76 -13.06 -22.71
N SER A 607 14.41 -13.63 -23.87
CA SER A 607 15.38 -14.12 -24.85
C SER A 607 16.27 -13.00 -25.40
N ILE A 608 15.69 -11.83 -25.67
CA ILE A 608 16.39 -10.61 -26.08
C ILE A 608 17.32 -10.12 -24.96
N ALA A 609 16.85 -10.10 -23.71
CA ALA A 609 17.66 -9.71 -22.56
C ALA A 609 18.88 -10.63 -22.37
N TYR A 610 18.69 -11.95 -22.51
CA TYR A 610 19.78 -12.92 -22.51
C TYR A 610 20.75 -12.70 -23.66
N PHE A 611 20.26 -12.43 -24.88
CA PHE A 611 21.10 -12.15 -26.03
C PHE A 611 21.97 -10.90 -25.81
N LEU A 612 21.38 -9.82 -25.32
CA LEU A 612 22.08 -8.55 -25.04
C LEU A 612 23.18 -8.74 -23.99
N SER A 613 22.88 -9.49 -22.92
CA SER A 613 23.87 -9.87 -21.90
C SER A 613 25.03 -10.68 -22.50
N PHE A 614 24.70 -11.71 -23.29
CA PHE A 614 25.69 -12.54 -23.98
C PHE A 614 26.56 -11.69 -24.90
N TYR A 615 25.95 -10.84 -25.72
CA TYR A 615 26.66 -9.95 -26.63
C TYR A 615 27.67 -9.08 -25.87
N SER A 616 27.25 -8.46 -24.77
CA SER A 616 28.13 -7.61 -23.98
C SER A 616 29.33 -8.36 -23.41
N LEU A 617 29.12 -9.57 -22.89
CA LEU A 617 30.20 -10.43 -22.42
C LEU A 617 31.16 -10.84 -23.54
N THR A 618 30.66 -11.03 -24.78
CA THR A 618 31.52 -11.41 -25.91
C THR A 618 32.47 -10.29 -26.31
N GLN A 619 32.08 -9.02 -26.13
CA GLN A 619 32.97 -7.87 -26.33
C GLN A 619 34.13 -7.86 -25.33
N GLN A 620 33.89 -8.32 -24.10
CA GLN A 620 34.88 -8.30 -23.04
C GLN A 620 35.77 -9.55 -23.00
N PHE A 621 35.21 -10.73 -23.27
CA PHE A 621 35.86 -12.03 -23.04
C PHE A 621 36.07 -12.86 -24.29
N GLY A 622 35.55 -12.42 -25.44
CA GLY A 622 35.57 -13.18 -26.70
C GLY A 622 34.49 -14.27 -26.75
N ILE A 623 33.88 -14.44 -27.94
CA ILE A 623 32.70 -15.28 -28.13
C ILE A 623 32.89 -16.74 -27.70
N GLU A 624 34.04 -17.35 -28.00
CA GLU A 624 34.31 -18.75 -27.68
C GLU A 624 34.41 -19.02 -26.17
N ASN A 625 34.92 -18.05 -25.40
CA ASN A 625 34.98 -18.18 -23.94
C ASN A 625 33.59 -18.07 -23.32
N VAL A 626 32.79 -17.11 -23.81
CA VAL A 626 31.40 -16.92 -23.35
C VAL A 626 30.53 -18.14 -23.67
N LYS A 627 30.63 -18.69 -24.89
CA LYS A 627 29.89 -19.91 -25.28
C LYS A 627 30.22 -21.12 -24.39
N LYS A 628 31.45 -21.23 -23.90
CA LYS A 628 31.86 -22.32 -22.99
C LYS A 628 31.40 -22.11 -21.55
N ALA A 629 31.37 -20.87 -21.08
CA ALA A 629 31.09 -20.54 -19.69
C ALA A 629 29.60 -20.38 -19.38
N ILE A 630 28.82 -19.86 -20.34
CA ILE A 630 27.41 -19.49 -20.12
C ILE A 630 26.49 -20.60 -20.58
N LYS A 631 25.51 -20.93 -19.74
CA LYS A 631 24.44 -21.89 -20.04
C LYS A 631 23.11 -21.15 -20.02
N CYS A 632 22.38 -21.21 -21.13
CA CYS A 632 21.03 -20.66 -21.26
C CYS A 632 20.22 -21.54 -22.19
N GLU A 633 19.08 -22.04 -21.72
CA GLU A 633 18.20 -22.96 -22.46
C GLU A 633 17.03 -22.25 -23.15
N SER A 634 16.98 -20.90 -23.09
CA SER A 634 15.93 -20.15 -23.78
C SER A 634 15.96 -20.47 -25.29
N PRO A 635 14.83 -20.94 -25.87
CA PRO A 635 14.76 -21.29 -27.29
C PRO A 635 15.12 -20.11 -28.21
N GLY A 636 14.57 -18.92 -27.90
CA GLY A 636 14.84 -17.70 -28.66
C GLY A 636 16.29 -17.24 -28.51
N PHE A 637 16.87 -17.38 -27.31
CA PHE A 637 18.28 -17.04 -27.08
C PHE A 637 19.22 -17.85 -27.98
N LYS A 638 19.04 -19.17 -28.05
CA LYS A 638 19.93 -20.04 -28.82
C LYS A 638 19.98 -19.61 -30.29
N GLN A 639 18.81 -19.39 -30.90
CA GLN A 639 18.67 -18.95 -32.29
C GLN A 639 19.36 -17.59 -32.54
N MET A 640 19.26 -16.65 -31.59
CA MET A 640 19.89 -15.33 -31.71
C MET A 640 21.41 -15.36 -31.47
N SER A 641 21.88 -16.19 -30.54
CA SER A 641 23.27 -16.19 -30.07
C SER A 641 24.30 -16.73 -31.06
N GLU A 642 23.88 -17.54 -32.04
CA GLU A 642 24.79 -18.20 -32.99
C GLU A 642 25.33 -17.22 -34.03
N ASP A 643 24.45 -16.39 -34.62
CA ASP A 643 24.78 -15.54 -35.78
C ASP A 643 24.67 -14.03 -35.50
N LEU A 644 23.73 -13.58 -34.64
CA LEU A 644 23.50 -12.15 -34.43
C LEU A 644 24.57 -11.50 -33.54
N ALA A 645 25.30 -12.29 -32.76
CA ALA A 645 26.42 -11.78 -31.96
C ALA A 645 27.51 -11.14 -32.84
N VAL A 646 27.61 -11.52 -34.12
CA VAL A 646 28.57 -10.98 -35.10
C VAL A 646 27.94 -9.88 -35.98
N LYS A 647 26.62 -9.73 -35.98
CA LYS A 647 25.87 -8.73 -36.78
C LYS A 647 24.88 -7.93 -35.93
N PRO A 648 25.33 -7.20 -34.89
CA PRO A 648 24.45 -6.54 -33.92
C PRO A 648 23.56 -5.45 -34.52
N SER A 649 23.98 -4.81 -35.63
CA SER A 649 23.21 -3.75 -36.29
C SER A 649 21.83 -4.22 -36.80
N ILE A 650 21.71 -5.50 -37.15
CA ILE A 650 20.41 -6.08 -37.56
C ILE A 650 19.46 -6.08 -36.36
N PHE A 651 19.97 -6.45 -35.19
CA PHE A 651 19.20 -6.50 -33.95
C PHE A 651 18.75 -5.11 -33.51
N THR A 652 19.65 -4.12 -33.56
CA THR A 652 19.33 -2.72 -33.27
C THR A 652 18.22 -2.21 -34.18
N SER A 653 18.29 -2.52 -35.49
CA SER A 653 17.25 -2.13 -36.44
C SER A 653 15.91 -2.82 -36.14
N ALA A 654 15.91 -4.10 -35.78
CA ALA A 654 14.68 -4.83 -35.45
C ALA A 654 13.99 -4.26 -34.20
N LEU A 655 14.75 -3.97 -33.13
CA LEU A 655 14.22 -3.32 -31.94
C LEU A 655 13.71 -1.91 -32.25
N SER A 656 14.40 -1.15 -33.09
CA SER A 656 13.94 0.18 -33.50
C SER A 656 12.61 0.13 -34.25
N GLU A 657 12.41 -0.88 -35.10
CA GLU A 657 11.18 -1.07 -35.86
C GLU A 657 10.03 -1.51 -34.96
N ALA A 658 10.31 -2.42 -34.01
CA ALA A 658 9.36 -2.83 -32.98
C ALA A 658 8.86 -1.64 -32.14
N ARG A 659 9.76 -0.76 -31.69
CA ARG A 659 9.38 0.48 -30.98
C ARG A 659 8.49 1.40 -31.83
N ALA A 660 8.76 1.50 -33.13
CA ALA A 660 7.95 2.31 -34.04
C ALA A 660 6.55 1.71 -34.25
N ALA A 661 6.44 0.39 -34.37
CA ALA A 661 5.16 -0.31 -34.47
C ALA A 661 4.30 -0.11 -33.22
N GLN A 662 4.90 -0.19 -32.02
CA GLN A 662 4.17 0.03 -30.77
C GLN A 662 3.54 1.43 -30.69
N LEU A 663 4.21 2.46 -31.22
CA LEU A 663 3.69 3.83 -31.23
C LEU A 663 2.49 4.02 -32.18
N ASN A 664 2.40 3.19 -33.22
CA ASN A 664 1.34 3.27 -34.22
C ASN A 664 0.09 2.45 -33.86
N PHE A 665 0.13 1.61 -32.81
CA PHE A 665 -0.98 0.77 -32.31
C PHE A 665 -1.65 -0.18 -33.32
N ASP A 666 -1.09 -0.33 -34.52
CA ASP A 666 -1.74 -1.06 -35.63
C ASP A 666 -1.18 -2.48 -35.86
N ASP A 667 0.05 -2.78 -35.40
CA ASP A 667 0.74 -4.06 -35.69
C ASP A 667 1.09 -4.85 -34.41
N ASP A 668 1.11 -6.19 -34.51
CA ASP A 668 1.70 -7.03 -33.47
C ASP A 668 3.21 -6.79 -33.44
N VAL A 669 3.67 -6.13 -32.37
CA VAL A 669 5.06 -5.71 -32.21
C VAL A 669 6.03 -6.90 -32.21
N THR A 670 5.57 -8.05 -31.74
CA THR A 670 6.35 -9.29 -31.73
C THR A 670 6.57 -9.79 -33.15
N ASP A 671 5.53 -9.79 -33.98
CA ASP A 671 5.60 -10.19 -35.39
C ASP A 671 6.46 -9.24 -36.21
N VAL A 672 6.35 -7.93 -35.98
CA VAL A 672 7.21 -6.92 -36.62
C VAL A 672 8.68 -7.18 -36.30
N PHE A 673 8.99 -7.38 -35.02
CA PHE A 673 10.36 -7.67 -34.58
C PHE A 673 10.92 -8.92 -35.27
N ILE A 674 10.17 -10.04 -35.23
CA ILE A 674 10.62 -11.32 -35.78
C ILE A 674 10.72 -11.26 -37.30
N THR A 675 9.74 -10.67 -37.99
CA THR A 675 9.74 -10.55 -39.45
C THR A 675 10.95 -9.76 -39.91
N HIS A 676 11.23 -8.61 -39.29
CA HIS A 676 12.38 -7.81 -39.65
C HIS A 676 13.70 -8.55 -39.39
N LEU A 677 13.78 -9.20 -38.24
CA LEU A 677 14.97 -9.97 -37.86
C LEU A 677 15.20 -11.13 -38.83
N ASN A 678 14.17 -11.88 -39.22
CA ASN A 678 14.26 -12.99 -40.18
C ASN A 678 14.65 -12.50 -41.58
N LEU A 679 14.01 -11.42 -42.06
CA LEU A 679 14.30 -10.84 -43.37
C LEU A 679 15.74 -10.32 -43.50
N LYS A 680 16.27 -9.69 -42.44
CA LYS A 680 17.61 -9.06 -42.48
C LYS A 680 18.73 -10.02 -42.13
N SER A 681 18.48 -11.00 -41.27
CA SER A 681 19.52 -11.95 -40.83
C SER A 681 19.59 -13.22 -41.68
N GLY A 682 18.47 -13.64 -42.30
CA GLY A 682 18.33 -14.95 -42.94
C GLY A 682 18.19 -16.11 -41.95
N ILE A 683 18.05 -15.83 -40.65
CA ILE A 683 17.83 -16.80 -39.58
C ILE A 683 16.32 -16.90 -39.34
N GLU A 684 15.80 -18.11 -39.19
CA GLU A 684 14.40 -18.32 -38.80
C GLU A 684 14.29 -18.31 -37.26
N VAL A 685 13.94 -17.17 -36.69
CA VAL A 685 13.56 -17.08 -35.27
C VAL A 685 12.08 -17.43 -35.13
N LYS A 686 11.77 -18.42 -34.30
CA LYS A 686 10.39 -18.91 -34.07
C LYS A 686 9.81 -18.40 -32.77
N LEU A 687 8.52 -18.08 -32.77
CA LEU A 687 7.77 -17.74 -31.56
C LEU A 687 7.69 -18.97 -30.64
N PRO A 688 7.79 -18.80 -29.30
CA PRO A 688 7.53 -19.88 -28.35
C PRO A 688 6.06 -20.37 -28.33
N ASN A 689 5.13 -19.66 -28.99
CA ASN A 689 3.69 -19.89 -28.89
C ASN A 689 3.00 -20.36 -30.18
N GLU A 690 3.66 -21.13 -31.04
CA GLU A 690 2.91 -22.17 -31.75
C GLU A 690 2.55 -23.24 -30.71
N LYS A 691 1.45 -23.03 -29.98
CA LYS A 691 0.76 -24.15 -29.36
C LYS A 691 0.50 -25.14 -30.50
N ASN A 692 1.15 -26.30 -30.44
CA ASN A 692 0.82 -27.45 -31.27
C ASN A 692 -0.70 -27.63 -31.21
N ASN A 693 -1.40 -27.23 -32.26
CA ASN A 693 -2.72 -27.74 -32.58
C ASN A 693 -2.48 -29.15 -33.14
N GLU A 694 -2.24 -30.11 -32.24
CA GLU A 694 -2.46 -31.53 -32.49
C GLU A 694 -3.49 -32.08 -31.51
#